data_AF-A0AAJ6NYC0-F1
#
_entry.id   AF-A0AAJ6NYC0-F1
#
_cell.length_a   1.000
_cell.length_b   1.000
_cell.length_c   1.000
_cell.angle_alpha   90.00
_cell.angle_beta   90.00
_cell.angle_gamma   90.00
#
_symmetry.space_group_name_H-M   'P 1'
#
loop_
_entity.id
_entity.type
_entity.pdbx_description
1 polymer ?
#
loop_
_entity_poly.entity_id
_entity_poly.type
_entity_poly.pdbx_seq_one_letter_code
_entity_poly.pdbx_strand_id
1 'polypeptide(L)'
;MLRPKRLAFFQACLIGLVSGLAAVLLGQAVEWAGTWRVNESYHWPAYLVLPAIGLIGGILAGWLVERFAPEASGSGMSEVKAVLARVPMPLNLRIALVKLISATLVLGSGMPLGREGPTVQIGAALAAKLSNWVPTSPEHRRQLIAAGAGAGLAAAFNAPIAGVLFVLEELLQDVSGITLGTAILASLIASGLSRLYGSHSLDVDLNLIAHHTTFFAQEIPFYLILGLLAGLLGILFNQCVLASLAFNRHVLRLSLPWRIGIAGLTTGIVIALLPLEFRNNAGLRELLLTGQADWLFAAIALLVQFTLIAVCYGSGAPGGLLVPTLVLGAALGYLVGFCEYSWLGVGVATTYAHVGMAAFFSAVSKVPITAVVIVFEMTTDFNLVLPLMIVSVVAYLVAEKLDHRSLYDLLLEWKGIHIEKEPTTEGLLAQLSAMDVMQRRVETLSSQMSIDEAVQAFSHSQHRNFPVLNRGTIVGVVTQKDLVNLASQQLDQDATISEIMTPEPVTVNPTATLAYVLHLLNRYNLSCLPVTEGRKLVGIITRSDIIRIEAERLSGNTEQVEWKSKPSYIIYQNRAPATGKGRLLVPLSHPQTTHTLLKMAAAIAKGNNYEIECLQVIIVPRSRTPAETPVQTTKSHRLLQQARQLGEDLRIPVHTQIRVAHDVAGAILETVKERHIDLVLMGWKGSTFTPGRVFSRVVDTMLRQAACDVVLVKLDEKRAFDRWLLPLAGGPNSSQAVELLPALTSLSSSPEIKLCQVFQPTESTLDTTLLDNCVRFLQTRISGNVVASPVCASSVTEAVIECAAQDQSDVIVLGASRESFLKQTIQGNIPENISQMSNCTVILVRSATT
;
A
#
# COMPACT_ATOMS: atom_id res chain seq x y z
N MET A 1 -0.02 -10.21 -27.10
CA MET A 1 -0.15 -9.70 -25.72
C MET A 1 0.11 -10.84 -24.73
N LEU A 2 1.17 -10.76 -23.92
CA LEU A 2 1.48 -11.78 -22.92
C LEU A 2 0.46 -11.73 -21.77
N ARG A 3 -0.06 -12.87 -21.31
CA ARG A 3 -0.90 -12.96 -20.09
C ARG A 3 -0.14 -12.31 -18.91
N PRO A 4 -0.82 -11.62 -17.96
CA PRO A 4 -0.18 -10.84 -16.89
C PRO A 4 0.85 -11.62 -16.06
N LYS A 5 0.61 -12.92 -15.81
CA LYS A 5 1.60 -13.80 -15.13
C LYS A 5 2.90 -14.01 -15.93
N ARG A 6 2.84 -14.05 -17.26
CA ARG A 6 4.04 -14.20 -18.10
C ARG A 6 4.89 -12.94 -18.13
N LEU A 7 4.25 -11.78 -18.07
CA LEU A 7 4.94 -10.49 -18.00
C LEU A 7 5.70 -10.34 -16.67
N ALA A 8 5.07 -10.73 -15.56
CA ALA A 8 5.69 -10.80 -14.24
C ALA A 8 6.98 -11.63 -14.23
N PHE A 9 6.94 -12.83 -14.81
CA PHE A 9 8.11 -13.70 -14.89
C PHE A 9 9.22 -13.13 -15.79
N PHE A 10 8.86 -12.53 -16.92
CA PHE A 10 9.84 -11.84 -17.77
C PHE A 10 10.53 -10.69 -17.02
N GLN A 11 9.77 -9.88 -16.28
CA GLN A 11 10.31 -8.81 -15.45
C GLN A 11 11.22 -9.35 -14.34
N ALA A 12 10.81 -10.42 -13.66
CA ALA A 12 11.64 -11.08 -12.65
C ALA A 12 12.98 -11.54 -13.23
N CYS A 13 12.99 -12.08 -14.46
CA CYS A 13 14.23 -12.45 -15.13
C CYS A 13 15.13 -11.25 -15.41
N LEU A 14 14.57 -10.15 -15.91
CA LEU A 14 15.33 -8.91 -16.16
C LEU A 14 15.87 -8.30 -14.86
N ILE A 15 15.07 -8.32 -13.79
CA ILE A 15 15.47 -7.87 -12.45
C ILE A 15 16.61 -8.74 -11.93
N GLY A 16 16.50 -10.07 -12.02
CA GLY A 16 17.57 -10.99 -11.65
C GLY A 16 18.86 -10.71 -12.40
N LEU A 17 18.78 -10.43 -13.70
CA LEU A 17 19.94 -10.08 -14.53
C LEU A 17 20.64 -8.82 -14.02
N VAL A 18 19.88 -7.72 -13.86
CA VAL A 18 20.45 -6.42 -13.50
C VAL A 18 20.93 -6.40 -12.04
N SER A 19 20.19 -7.01 -11.11
CA SER A 19 20.61 -7.17 -9.71
C SER A 19 21.85 -8.06 -9.59
N GLY A 20 21.91 -9.16 -10.35
CA GLY A 20 23.07 -10.06 -10.38
C GLY A 20 24.33 -9.37 -10.89
N LEU A 21 24.25 -8.66 -12.03
CA LEU A 21 25.38 -7.88 -12.56
C LEU A 21 25.87 -6.81 -11.58
N ALA A 22 24.95 -6.10 -10.92
CA ALA A 22 25.33 -5.09 -9.92
C ALA A 22 26.02 -5.72 -8.69
N ALA A 23 25.54 -6.88 -8.23
CA ALA A 23 26.16 -7.61 -7.12
C ALA A 23 27.55 -8.16 -7.48
N VAL A 24 27.73 -8.67 -8.71
CA VAL A 24 29.04 -9.09 -9.25
C VAL A 24 30.00 -7.92 -9.31
N LEU A 25 29.56 -6.77 -9.87
CA LEU A 25 30.39 -5.58 -9.98
C LEU A 25 30.83 -5.05 -8.61
N LEU A 26 29.92 -5.03 -7.62
CA LEU A 26 30.27 -4.68 -6.25
C LEU A 26 31.28 -5.68 -5.65
N GLY A 27 31.06 -6.99 -5.84
CA GLY A 27 31.97 -8.03 -5.35
C GLY A 27 33.40 -7.88 -5.90
N GLN A 28 33.53 -7.76 -7.22
CA GLN A 28 34.82 -7.57 -7.90
C GLN A 28 35.52 -6.28 -7.47
N ALA A 29 34.77 -5.17 -7.35
CA ALA A 29 35.34 -3.89 -6.94
C ALA A 29 35.86 -3.93 -5.50
N VAL A 30 35.12 -4.56 -4.58
CA VAL A 30 35.55 -4.75 -3.18
C VAL A 30 36.78 -5.63 -3.10
N GLU A 31 36.83 -6.73 -3.84
CA GLU A 31 37.95 -7.67 -3.84
C GLU A 31 39.21 -7.04 -4.44
N TRP A 32 39.09 -6.32 -5.55
CA TRP A 32 40.18 -5.57 -6.15
C TRP A 32 40.75 -4.52 -5.18
N ALA A 33 39.89 -3.71 -4.57
CA ALA A 33 40.31 -2.69 -3.61
C ALA A 33 40.93 -3.30 -2.33
N GLY A 34 40.37 -4.42 -1.85
CA GLY A 34 40.88 -5.16 -0.71
C GLY A 34 42.26 -5.75 -0.98
N THR A 35 42.46 -6.36 -2.15
CA THR A 35 43.74 -6.93 -2.59
C THR A 35 44.79 -5.85 -2.74
N TRP A 36 44.44 -4.72 -3.36
CA TRP A 36 45.31 -3.55 -3.47
C TRP A 36 45.75 -3.04 -2.08
N ARG A 37 44.81 -2.86 -1.15
CA ARG A 37 45.12 -2.44 0.23
C ARG A 37 46.07 -3.40 0.94
N VAL A 38 45.82 -4.71 0.81
CA VAL A 38 46.66 -5.73 1.44
C VAL A 38 48.06 -5.75 0.81
N ASN A 39 48.15 -5.63 -0.52
CA ASN A 39 49.43 -5.55 -1.23
C ASN A 39 50.27 -4.35 -0.77
N GLU A 40 49.68 -3.16 -0.66
CA GLU A 40 50.37 -1.97 -0.15
C GLU A 40 50.86 -2.14 1.30
N SER A 41 50.17 -2.94 2.11
CA SER A 41 50.59 -3.24 3.49
C SER A 41 51.82 -4.15 3.60
N TYR A 42 52.26 -4.75 2.48
CA TYR A 42 53.54 -5.46 2.38
C TYR A 42 54.68 -4.55 1.91
N HIS A 43 54.38 -3.57 1.07
CA HIS A 43 55.37 -2.61 0.57
C HIS A 43 55.67 -1.49 1.56
N TRP A 44 54.68 -1.10 2.35
CA TRP A 44 54.76 0.00 3.30
C TRP A 44 54.36 -0.46 4.71
N PRO A 45 54.80 0.24 5.77
CA PRO A 45 54.50 -0.19 7.14
C PRO A 45 52.99 -0.25 7.42
N ALA A 46 52.49 -1.44 7.75
CA ALA A 46 51.06 -1.70 7.91
C ALA A 46 50.38 -0.80 8.97
N TYR A 47 51.10 -0.44 10.04
CA TYR A 47 50.63 0.48 11.09
C TYR A 47 50.39 1.91 10.61
N LEU A 48 50.86 2.28 9.42
CA LEU A 48 50.61 3.58 8.81
C LEU A 48 49.60 3.46 7.66
N VAL A 49 49.77 2.45 6.81
CA VAL A 49 49.00 2.27 5.57
C VAL A 49 47.56 1.88 5.84
N LEU A 50 47.33 0.88 6.70
CA LEU A 50 45.98 0.38 6.97
C LEU A 50 45.09 1.44 7.65
N PRO A 51 45.56 2.17 8.69
CA PRO A 51 44.81 3.29 9.24
C PRO A 51 44.56 4.42 8.24
N ALA A 52 45.56 4.78 7.43
CA ALA A 52 45.43 5.86 6.45
C ALA A 52 44.40 5.53 5.37
N ILE A 53 44.44 4.32 4.80
CA ILE A 53 43.47 3.85 3.81
C ILE A 53 42.07 3.78 4.43
N GLY A 54 41.94 3.26 5.66
CA GLY A 54 40.68 3.24 6.41
C GLY A 54 40.08 4.64 6.61
N LEU A 55 40.91 5.61 7.03
CA LEU A 55 40.49 6.99 7.25
C LEU A 55 40.03 7.67 5.96
N ILE A 56 40.84 7.60 4.91
CA ILE A 56 40.56 8.25 3.62
C ILE A 56 39.34 7.60 2.96
N GLY A 57 39.29 6.27 2.90
CA GLY A 57 38.17 5.52 2.35
C GLY A 57 36.86 5.82 3.09
N GLY A 58 36.92 5.89 4.43
CA GLY A 58 35.77 6.23 5.26
C GLY A 58 35.27 7.67 5.07
N ILE A 59 36.17 8.66 5.00
CA ILE A 59 35.80 10.06 4.75
C ILE A 59 35.16 10.21 3.37
N LEU A 60 35.75 9.61 2.33
CA LEU A 60 35.23 9.67 0.97
C LEU A 60 33.86 9.00 0.86
N ALA A 61 33.69 7.82 1.47
CA ALA A 61 32.41 7.12 1.49
C ALA A 61 31.33 7.92 2.24
N GLY A 62 31.66 8.45 3.42
CA GLY A 62 30.72 9.24 4.20
C GLY A 62 30.34 10.56 3.53
N TRP A 63 31.28 11.22 2.83
CA TRP A 63 30.99 12.42 2.03
C TRP A 63 30.04 12.10 0.88
N LEU A 64 30.26 10.98 0.17
CA LEU A 64 29.40 10.56 -0.92
C LEU A 64 27.96 10.29 -0.43
N VAL A 65 27.82 9.57 0.69
CA VAL A 65 26.51 9.24 1.28
C VAL A 65 25.81 10.51 1.77
N GLU A 66 26.49 11.34 2.57
CA GLU A 66 25.91 12.57 3.14
C GLU A 66 25.47 13.56 2.06
N ARG A 67 26.24 13.69 0.97
CA ARG A 67 25.98 14.69 -0.07
C ARG A 67 24.94 14.24 -1.10
N PHE A 68 24.90 12.97 -1.48
CA PHE A 68 24.12 12.52 -2.65
C PHE A 68 22.93 11.63 -2.32
N ALA A 69 23.02 10.77 -1.30
CA ALA A 69 21.96 9.84 -0.91
C ALA A 69 22.13 9.37 0.55
N PRO A 70 21.61 10.12 1.54
CA PRO A 70 21.70 9.75 2.95
C PRO A 70 21.10 8.37 3.28
N GLU A 71 20.12 7.92 2.50
CA GLU A 71 19.46 6.62 2.61
C GLU A 71 20.36 5.45 2.21
N ALA A 72 21.54 5.73 1.64
CA ALA A 72 22.57 4.74 1.38
C ALA A 72 23.41 4.41 2.63
N SER A 73 23.21 5.08 3.77
CA SER A 73 23.90 4.77 5.04
C SER A 73 23.54 3.35 5.56
N GLY A 74 24.48 2.71 6.27
CA GLY A 74 24.24 1.44 6.96
C GLY A 74 24.01 0.26 6.02
N SER A 75 23.17 -0.71 6.42
CA SER A 75 22.94 -1.94 5.63
C SER A 75 22.11 -1.72 4.37
N GLY A 76 20.98 -0.99 4.48
CA GLY A 76 20.00 -0.87 3.41
C GLY A 76 18.85 -1.87 3.50
N MET A 77 18.98 -2.96 4.27
CA MET A 77 17.90 -3.94 4.44
C MET A 77 16.72 -3.38 5.25
N SER A 78 16.98 -2.55 6.27
CA SER A 78 15.92 -1.85 6.99
C SER A 78 15.07 -0.99 6.05
N GLU A 79 15.71 -0.27 5.13
CA GLU A 79 15.07 0.60 4.15
C GLU A 79 14.18 -0.20 3.21
N VAL A 80 14.68 -1.35 2.72
CA VAL A 80 13.89 -2.24 1.88
C VAL A 80 12.69 -2.78 2.65
N LYS A 81 12.89 -3.25 3.89
CA LYS A 81 11.80 -3.73 4.75
C LYS A 81 10.74 -2.65 5.01
N ALA A 82 11.15 -1.41 5.25
CA ALA A 82 10.25 -0.26 5.39
C ALA A 82 9.41 -0.02 4.12
N VAL A 83 10.02 -0.05 2.93
CA VAL A 83 9.28 0.12 1.67
C VAL A 83 8.27 -1.01 1.45
N LEU A 84 8.66 -2.26 1.73
CA LEU A 84 7.76 -3.41 1.61
C LEU A 84 6.61 -3.36 2.63
N ALA A 85 6.86 -2.76 3.81
CA ALA A 85 5.84 -2.40 4.80
C ALA A 85 5.08 -1.10 4.47
N ARG A 86 5.15 -0.61 3.23
CA ARG A 86 4.41 0.56 2.71
C ARG A 86 4.78 1.89 3.37
N VAL A 87 5.92 1.96 4.05
CA VAL A 87 6.48 3.22 4.55
C VAL A 87 7.08 4.00 3.36
N PRO A 88 6.72 5.27 3.17
CA PRO A 88 7.18 6.06 2.02
C PRO A 88 8.68 6.38 2.16
N MET A 89 9.52 5.52 1.59
CA MET A 89 10.98 5.66 1.56
C MET A 89 11.48 5.59 0.11
N PRO A 90 12.48 6.40 -0.27
CA PRO A 90 12.99 6.40 -1.64
C PRO A 90 13.81 5.12 -1.91
N LEU A 91 13.54 4.47 -3.06
CA LEU A 91 14.34 3.38 -3.62
C LEU A 91 14.56 3.67 -5.10
N ASN A 92 15.66 4.37 -5.39
CA ASN A 92 15.92 4.97 -6.70
C ASN A 92 17.30 4.55 -7.21
N LEU A 93 17.52 4.64 -8.54
CA LEU A 93 18.82 4.35 -9.16
C LEU A 93 19.98 5.15 -8.55
N ARG A 94 19.71 6.40 -8.11
CA ARG A 94 20.71 7.23 -7.42
C ARG A 94 21.23 6.56 -6.15
N ILE A 95 20.34 5.99 -5.34
CA ILE A 95 20.70 5.30 -4.10
C ILE A 95 21.52 4.06 -4.45
N ALA A 96 21.12 3.29 -5.47
CA ALA A 96 21.87 2.12 -5.93
C ALA A 96 23.33 2.47 -6.31
N LEU A 97 23.53 3.54 -7.10
CA LEU A 97 24.87 3.96 -7.52
C LEU A 97 25.72 4.49 -6.37
N VAL A 98 25.15 5.34 -5.50
CA VAL A 98 25.86 5.85 -4.31
C VAL A 98 26.21 4.70 -3.37
N LYS A 99 25.29 3.76 -3.15
CA LYS A 99 25.51 2.59 -2.30
C LYS A 99 26.62 1.70 -2.85
N LEU A 100 26.62 1.46 -4.16
CA LEU A 100 27.65 0.66 -4.82
C LEU A 100 29.05 1.26 -4.59
N ILE A 101 29.23 2.55 -4.90
CA ILE A 101 30.55 3.21 -4.77
C ILE A 101 30.97 3.32 -3.30
N SER A 102 30.05 3.76 -2.43
CA SER A 102 30.39 3.98 -1.02
C SER A 102 30.63 2.66 -0.26
N ALA A 103 29.89 1.59 -0.56
CA ALA A 103 30.16 0.27 -0.01
C ALA A 103 31.51 -0.29 -0.51
N THR A 104 31.87 -0.09 -1.79
CA THR A 104 33.20 -0.45 -2.31
C THR A 104 34.31 0.24 -1.52
N LEU A 105 34.18 1.54 -1.25
CA LEU A 105 35.18 2.29 -0.49
C LEU A 105 35.31 1.80 0.95
N VAL A 106 34.19 1.58 1.65
CA VAL A 106 34.17 1.10 3.04
C VAL A 106 34.75 -0.31 3.14
N LEU A 107 34.23 -1.26 2.36
CA LEU A 107 34.63 -2.65 2.42
C LEU A 107 36.05 -2.86 1.88
N GLY A 108 36.40 -2.20 0.77
CA GLY A 108 37.75 -2.21 0.20
C GLY A 108 38.80 -1.63 1.14
N SER A 109 38.44 -0.63 1.96
CA SER A 109 39.32 -0.06 2.98
C SER A 109 39.59 -0.99 4.17
N GLY A 110 38.93 -2.15 4.24
CA GLY A 110 39.16 -3.18 5.26
C GLY A 110 38.21 -3.13 6.46
N MET A 111 37.19 -2.28 6.43
CA MET A 111 36.16 -2.26 7.49
C MET A 111 35.41 -3.61 7.51
N PRO A 112 35.24 -4.27 8.67
CA PRO A 112 34.65 -5.61 8.77
C PRO A 112 33.13 -5.58 8.65
N LEU A 113 32.62 -5.06 7.54
CA LEU A 113 31.21 -5.10 7.17
C LEU A 113 31.02 -6.07 5.98
N GLY A 114 29.77 -6.40 5.68
CA GLY A 114 29.40 -7.26 4.55
C GLY A 114 28.95 -6.47 3.32
N ARG A 115 29.03 -7.07 2.13
CA ARG A 115 28.46 -6.47 0.89
C ARG A 115 26.99 -6.82 0.68
N GLU A 116 26.46 -7.79 1.42
CA GLU A 116 25.18 -8.45 1.19
C GLU A 116 23.99 -7.51 1.48
N GLY A 117 24.07 -6.71 2.54
CA GLY A 117 23.09 -5.65 2.80
C GLY A 117 23.02 -4.64 1.64
N PRO A 118 24.17 -4.06 1.21
CA PRO A 118 24.27 -3.25 0.01
C PRO A 118 23.72 -3.92 -1.25
N THR A 119 24.04 -5.18 -1.55
CA THR A 119 23.50 -5.85 -2.75
C THR A 119 21.99 -6.02 -2.70
N VAL A 120 21.42 -6.32 -1.52
CA VAL A 120 19.97 -6.37 -1.31
C VAL A 120 19.32 -5.00 -1.59
N GLN A 121 19.87 -3.91 -1.07
CA GLN A 121 19.33 -2.55 -1.29
C GLN A 121 19.48 -2.11 -2.75
N ILE A 122 20.63 -2.41 -3.38
CA ILE A 122 20.89 -2.12 -4.79
C ILE A 122 19.89 -2.89 -5.67
N GLY A 123 19.70 -4.19 -5.42
CA GLY A 123 18.76 -5.04 -6.15
C GLY A 123 17.32 -4.57 -6.01
N ALA A 124 16.91 -4.18 -4.79
CA ALA A 124 15.59 -3.60 -4.54
C ALA A 124 15.38 -2.26 -5.28
N ALA A 125 16.37 -1.37 -5.28
CA ALA A 125 16.31 -0.08 -5.96
C ALA A 125 16.29 -0.20 -7.50
N LEU A 126 17.04 -1.15 -8.06
CA LEU A 126 17.01 -1.47 -9.48
C LEU A 126 15.66 -2.07 -9.87
N ALA A 127 15.14 -3.01 -9.08
CA ALA A 127 13.81 -3.56 -9.27
C ALA A 127 12.71 -2.50 -9.19
N ALA A 128 12.78 -1.58 -8.22
CA ALA A 128 11.84 -0.47 -8.08
C ALA A 128 11.84 0.47 -9.29
N LYS A 129 12.99 0.64 -9.95
CA LYS A 129 13.11 1.43 -11.19
C LYS A 129 12.54 0.67 -12.40
N LEU A 130 12.88 -0.62 -12.55
CA LEU A 130 12.40 -1.48 -13.63
C LEU A 130 10.89 -1.71 -13.54
N SER A 131 10.33 -1.85 -12.34
CA SER A 131 8.90 -2.02 -12.13
C SER A 131 8.07 -0.81 -12.61
N ASN A 132 8.68 0.36 -12.74
CA ASN A 132 8.01 1.56 -13.26
C ASN A 132 7.90 1.57 -14.80
N TRP A 133 8.65 0.71 -15.50
CA TRP A 133 8.59 0.66 -16.97
C TRP A 133 7.29 0.03 -17.48
N VAL A 134 6.60 -0.72 -16.63
CA VAL A 134 5.31 -1.34 -16.95
C VAL A 134 4.30 -0.94 -15.88
N PRO A 135 3.14 -0.40 -16.25
CA PRO A 135 2.09 -0.09 -15.29
C PRO A 135 1.57 -1.39 -14.67
N THR A 136 1.87 -1.59 -13.39
CA THR A 136 1.53 -2.77 -12.61
C THR A 136 0.88 -2.36 -11.29
N SER A 137 0.14 -3.27 -10.65
CA SER A 137 -0.48 -2.97 -9.35
C SER A 137 0.58 -2.71 -8.27
N PRO A 138 0.28 -1.91 -7.22
CA PRO A 138 1.20 -1.67 -6.12
C PRO A 138 1.71 -2.96 -5.45
N GLU A 139 0.82 -3.96 -5.32
CA GLU A 139 1.17 -5.26 -4.77
C GLU A 139 2.16 -6.02 -5.67
N HIS A 140 1.93 -5.99 -6.99
CA HIS A 140 2.85 -6.62 -7.92
C HIS A 140 4.22 -5.94 -7.93
N ARG A 141 4.23 -4.61 -7.85
CA ARG A 141 5.47 -3.84 -7.72
C ARG A 141 6.21 -4.18 -6.44
N ARG A 142 5.50 -4.33 -5.32
CA ARG A 142 6.07 -4.78 -4.04
C ARG A 142 6.74 -6.16 -4.16
N GLN A 143 6.08 -7.11 -4.81
CA GLN A 143 6.62 -8.45 -5.07
C GLN A 143 7.89 -8.40 -5.93
N LEU A 144 7.92 -7.58 -6.98
CA LEU A 144 9.11 -7.41 -7.83
C LEU A 144 10.28 -6.75 -7.09
N ILE A 145 10.02 -5.76 -6.22
CA ILE A 145 11.05 -5.13 -5.38
C ILE A 145 11.65 -6.17 -4.43
N ALA A 146 10.81 -6.98 -3.79
CA ALA A 146 11.27 -8.07 -2.92
C ALA A 146 12.05 -9.12 -3.72
N ALA A 147 11.60 -9.50 -4.91
CA ALA A 147 12.34 -10.41 -5.79
C ALA A 147 13.72 -9.84 -6.18
N GLY A 148 13.82 -8.53 -6.44
CA GLY A 148 15.11 -7.86 -6.67
C GLY A 148 16.02 -7.84 -5.45
N ALA A 149 15.45 -7.67 -4.26
CA ALA A 149 16.15 -7.76 -2.99
C ALA A 149 16.70 -9.18 -2.76
N GLY A 150 15.85 -10.21 -2.95
CA GLY A 150 16.23 -11.62 -2.87
C GLY A 150 17.29 -12.00 -3.92
N ALA A 151 17.19 -11.48 -5.14
CA ALA A 151 18.21 -11.64 -6.18
C ALA A 151 19.57 -11.05 -5.77
N GLY A 152 19.57 -9.87 -5.13
CA GLY A 152 20.78 -9.25 -4.57
C GLY A 152 21.42 -10.11 -3.47
N LEU A 153 20.61 -10.74 -2.62
CA LEU A 153 21.10 -11.68 -1.60
C LEU A 153 21.64 -12.97 -2.23
N ALA A 154 20.89 -13.56 -3.17
CA ALA A 154 21.26 -14.80 -3.86
C ALA A 154 22.58 -14.66 -4.62
N ALA A 155 22.77 -13.54 -5.33
CA ALA A 155 24.05 -13.25 -5.98
C ALA A 155 25.17 -13.00 -4.97
N ALA A 156 24.88 -12.43 -3.80
CA ALA A 156 25.90 -12.19 -2.80
C ALA A 156 26.42 -13.47 -2.16
N PHE A 157 25.54 -14.43 -1.86
CA PHE A 157 25.90 -15.71 -1.22
C PHE A 157 26.13 -16.87 -2.20
N ASN A 158 25.89 -16.64 -3.49
CA ASN A 158 25.80 -17.71 -4.47
C ASN A 158 24.73 -18.78 -4.13
N ALA A 159 23.66 -18.37 -3.44
CA ALA A 159 22.66 -19.25 -2.82
C ALA A 159 21.24 -18.83 -3.27
N PRO A 160 20.72 -19.37 -4.39
CA PRO A 160 19.41 -19.00 -4.91
C PRO A 160 18.24 -19.36 -3.99
N ILE A 161 18.27 -20.51 -3.30
CA ILE A 161 17.16 -20.94 -2.42
C ILE A 161 17.11 -20.05 -1.18
N ALA A 162 18.27 -19.72 -0.61
CA ALA A 162 18.40 -18.74 0.47
C ALA A 162 17.84 -17.37 0.09
N GLY A 163 18.09 -16.89 -1.13
CA GLY A 163 17.50 -15.65 -1.65
C GLY A 163 15.97 -15.68 -1.66
N VAL A 164 15.37 -16.80 -2.06
CA VAL A 164 13.92 -17.00 -2.04
C VAL A 164 13.39 -17.04 -0.62
N LEU A 165 13.99 -17.84 0.26
CA LEU A 165 13.54 -17.97 1.64
C LEU A 165 13.69 -16.66 2.42
N PHE A 166 14.72 -15.87 2.15
CA PHE A 166 14.86 -14.54 2.72
C PHE A 166 13.69 -13.63 2.35
N VAL A 167 13.21 -13.70 1.10
CA VAL A 167 12.01 -12.96 0.68
C VAL A 167 10.79 -13.41 1.47
N LEU A 168 10.64 -14.72 1.68
CA LEU A 168 9.48 -15.31 2.34
C LEU A 168 9.50 -15.17 3.86
N GLU A 169 10.67 -15.22 4.50
CA GLU A 169 10.79 -15.26 5.96
C GLU A 169 11.04 -13.87 6.55
N GLU A 170 11.89 -13.05 5.91
CA GLU A 170 12.32 -11.76 6.45
C GLU A 170 11.67 -10.54 5.77
N LEU A 171 11.43 -10.58 4.45
CA LEU A 171 10.99 -9.39 3.71
C LEU A 171 9.46 -9.24 3.56
N LEU A 172 8.77 -10.23 2.99
CA LEU A 172 7.35 -10.13 2.64
C LEU A 172 6.43 -10.96 3.52
N GLN A 173 6.88 -12.11 4.03
CA GLN A 173 6.01 -13.03 4.77
C GLN A 173 4.76 -13.46 3.97
N ASP A 174 4.88 -13.51 2.64
CA ASP A 174 3.84 -13.91 1.68
C ASP A 174 4.31 -15.08 0.82
N VAL A 175 3.57 -16.19 0.86
CA VAL A 175 3.87 -17.43 0.10
C VAL A 175 3.01 -17.56 -1.16
N SER A 176 2.44 -16.45 -1.67
CA SER A 176 1.64 -16.48 -2.89
C SER A 176 2.46 -16.96 -4.11
N GLY A 177 1.80 -17.65 -5.04
CA GLY A 177 2.47 -18.26 -6.19
C GLY A 177 3.18 -17.26 -7.12
N ILE A 178 2.78 -15.99 -7.12
CA ILE A 178 3.46 -14.93 -7.89
C ILE A 178 4.72 -14.47 -7.15
N THR A 179 4.64 -14.22 -5.84
CA THR A 179 5.80 -13.87 -5.00
C THR A 179 6.86 -14.96 -5.09
N LEU A 180 6.47 -16.21 -4.88
CA LEU A 180 7.37 -17.35 -4.96
C LEU A 180 8.01 -17.48 -6.36
N GLY A 181 7.18 -17.46 -7.42
CA GLY A 181 7.68 -17.64 -8.79
C GLY A 181 8.63 -16.52 -9.25
N THR A 182 8.34 -15.27 -8.91
CA THR A 182 9.21 -14.13 -9.25
C THR A 182 10.51 -14.13 -8.44
N ALA A 183 10.45 -14.45 -7.14
CA ALA A 183 11.63 -14.57 -6.29
C ALA A 183 12.56 -15.70 -6.77
N ILE A 184 12.02 -16.87 -7.14
CA ILE A 184 12.80 -18.00 -7.66
C ILE A 184 13.55 -17.60 -8.94
N LEU A 185 12.83 -17.06 -9.93
CA LEU A 185 13.43 -16.72 -11.22
C LEU A 185 14.52 -15.64 -11.07
N ALA A 186 14.23 -14.58 -10.32
CA ALA A 186 15.18 -13.50 -10.11
C ALA A 186 16.44 -13.98 -9.36
N SER A 187 16.27 -14.78 -8.29
CA SER A 187 17.36 -15.32 -7.49
C SER A 187 18.22 -16.32 -8.26
N LEU A 188 17.60 -17.20 -9.04
CA LEU A 188 18.30 -18.17 -9.87
C LEU A 188 19.18 -17.50 -10.92
N ILE A 189 18.64 -16.50 -11.63
CA ILE A 189 19.40 -15.76 -12.66
C ILE A 189 20.54 -14.96 -12.04
N ALA A 190 20.28 -14.29 -10.91
CA ALA A 190 21.28 -13.49 -10.22
C ALA A 190 22.42 -14.35 -9.66
N SER A 191 22.11 -15.49 -9.03
CA SER A 191 23.12 -16.45 -8.59
C SER A 191 23.86 -17.06 -9.78
N GLY A 192 23.17 -17.45 -10.86
CA GLY A 192 23.82 -17.98 -12.06
C GLY A 192 24.84 -17.02 -12.66
N LEU A 193 24.50 -15.72 -12.75
CA LEU A 193 25.46 -14.69 -13.15
C LEU A 193 26.64 -14.56 -12.18
N SER A 194 26.38 -14.64 -10.87
CA SER A 194 27.44 -14.63 -9.87
C SER A 194 28.34 -15.87 -9.94
N ARG A 195 27.85 -17.03 -10.38
CA ARG A 195 28.69 -18.21 -10.63
C ARG A 195 29.56 -18.05 -11.87
N LEU A 196 29.01 -17.42 -12.92
CA LEU A 196 29.71 -17.27 -14.20
C LEU A 196 30.74 -16.13 -14.20
N TYR A 197 30.42 -15.02 -13.53
CA TYR A 197 31.20 -13.78 -13.59
C TYR A 197 31.60 -13.25 -12.21
N GLY A 198 31.04 -13.78 -11.13
CA GLY A 198 31.44 -13.39 -9.78
C GLY A 198 32.86 -13.79 -9.48
N SER A 199 33.46 -13.11 -8.51
CA SER A 199 34.78 -13.48 -8.04
C SER A 199 34.70 -14.71 -7.15
N HIS A 200 35.68 -15.62 -7.27
CA HIS A 200 35.67 -16.91 -6.58
C HIS A 200 35.96 -16.81 -5.06
N SER A 201 35.88 -15.62 -4.45
CA SER A 201 36.12 -15.43 -3.01
C SER A 201 35.09 -16.12 -2.08
N LEU A 202 33.99 -16.62 -2.64
CA LEU A 202 33.03 -17.53 -1.98
C LEU A 202 33.04 -18.94 -2.58
N ASP A 203 33.61 -19.10 -3.78
CA ASP A 203 33.92 -20.38 -4.40
C ASP A 203 35.21 -20.91 -3.77
N VAL A 204 35.22 -20.96 -2.43
CA VAL A 204 36.14 -21.88 -1.78
C VAL A 204 35.71 -23.23 -2.29
N ASP A 205 36.65 -23.95 -2.90
CA ASP A 205 36.56 -25.39 -3.10
C ASP A 205 36.46 -26.07 -1.71
N LEU A 206 35.33 -25.87 -1.02
CA LEU A 206 34.91 -26.64 0.16
C LEU A 206 34.80 -28.12 -0.22
N ASN A 207 34.66 -28.41 -1.51
CA ASN A 207 34.77 -29.74 -2.10
C ASN A 207 36.19 -30.34 -2.02
N LEU A 208 37.26 -29.54 -1.94
CA LEU A 208 38.64 -30.03 -1.85
C LEU A 208 39.15 -30.21 -0.42
N ILE A 209 38.40 -29.77 0.60
CA ILE A 209 38.69 -30.03 2.02
C ILE A 209 37.58 -30.91 2.57
N ALA A 210 37.52 -32.14 2.05
CA ALA A 210 36.69 -33.21 2.56
C ALA A 210 37.17 -33.66 3.94
N HIS A 211 36.99 -32.83 4.97
CA HIS A 211 36.73 -33.37 6.29
C HIS A 211 35.29 -33.87 6.26
N HIS A 212 35.13 -35.18 6.39
CA HIS A 212 33.82 -35.79 6.55
C HIS A 212 33.12 -35.13 7.74
N THR A 213 32.16 -34.25 7.47
CA THR A 213 31.28 -33.76 8.53
C THR A 213 30.55 -34.98 9.07
N THR A 214 30.68 -35.17 10.37
CA THR A 214 30.06 -36.27 11.08
C THR A 214 29.08 -35.68 12.08
N PHE A 215 28.00 -36.41 12.31
CA PHE A 215 27.02 -36.08 13.32
C PHE A 215 26.82 -37.30 14.20
N PHE A 216 27.15 -37.15 15.48
CA PHE A 216 26.90 -38.17 16.49
C PHE A 216 25.87 -37.67 17.50
N ALA A 217 25.01 -38.57 17.98
CA ALA A 217 24.00 -38.21 18.98
C ALA A 217 24.60 -37.65 20.29
N GLN A 218 25.86 -38.00 20.58
CA GLN A 218 26.61 -37.51 21.74
C GLN A 218 26.95 -36.01 21.65
N GLU A 219 26.95 -35.43 20.45
CA GLU A 219 27.24 -34.02 20.21
C GLU A 219 26.03 -33.10 20.48
N ILE A 220 24.81 -33.67 20.55
CA ILE A 220 23.55 -32.91 20.74
C ILE A 220 23.63 -31.92 21.92
N PRO A 221 24.14 -32.29 23.12
CA PRO A 221 24.28 -31.34 24.22
C PRO A 221 25.18 -30.14 23.89
N PHE A 222 26.27 -30.34 23.13
CA PHE A 222 27.16 -29.25 22.73
C PHE A 222 26.53 -28.36 21.66
N TYR A 223 25.74 -28.94 20.74
CA TYR A 223 24.90 -28.16 19.82
C TYR A 223 23.86 -27.31 20.56
N LEU A 224 23.21 -27.85 21.60
CA LEU A 224 22.28 -27.07 22.45
C LEU A 224 23.00 -25.93 23.18
N ILE A 225 24.21 -26.18 23.70
CA ILE A 225 25.06 -25.16 24.35
C ILE A 225 25.46 -24.08 23.33
N LEU A 226 25.89 -24.47 22.13
CA LEU A 226 26.22 -23.53 21.06
C LEU A 226 25.02 -22.65 20.73
N GLY A 227 23.83 -23.24 20.61
CA GLY A 227 22.59 -22.50 20.35
C GLY A 227 22.27 -21.50 21.45
N LEU A 228 22.40 -21.92 22.72
CA LEU A 228 22.22 -21.05 23.88
C LEU A 228 23.21 -19.87 23.86
N LEU A 229 24.50 -20.14 23.68
CA LEU A 229 25.54 -19.11 23.64
C LEU A 229 25.35 -18.16 22.46
N ALA A 230 25.05 -18.68 21.27
CA ALA A 230 24.76 -17.88 20.09
C ALA A 230 23.52 -16.98 20.29
N GLY A 231 22.47 -17.50 20.93
CA GLY A 231 21.27 -16.74 21.30
C GLY A 231 21.59 -15.56 22.23
N LEU A 232 22.34 -15.81 23.31
CA LEU A 232 22.73 -14.79 24.28
C LEU A 232 23.66 -13.73 23.67
N LEU A 233 24.71 -14.17 22.98
CA LEU A 233 25.69 -13.28 22.36
C LEU A 233 25.10 -12.52 21.17
N GLY A 234 24.14 -13.09 20.44
CA GLY A 234 23.43 -12.41 19.36
C GLY A 234 22.60 -11.21 19.85
N ILE A 235 21.96 -11.33 21.02
CA ILE A 235 21.26 -10.19 21.63
C ILE A 235 22.23 -9.15 22.14
N LEU A 236 23.30 -9.58 22.82
CA LEU A 236 24.36 -8.68 23.25
C LEU A 236 24.91 -7.90 22.05
N PHE A 237 25.14 -8.57 20.92
CA PHE A 237 25.58 -7.95 19.68
C PHE A 237 24.59 -6.90 19.17
N ASN A 238 23.30 -7.23 19.11
CA ASN A 238 22.26 -6.27 18.71
C ASN A 238 22.27 -5.02 19.60
N GLN A 239 22.38 -5.20 20.92
CA GLN A 239 22.46 -4.10 21.87
C GLN A 239 23.76 -3.28 21.71
N CYS A 240 24.90 -3.92 21.47
CA CYS A 240 26.16 -3.23 21.19
C CYS A 240 26.10 -2.40 19.91
N VAL A 241 25.46 -2.92 18.85
CA VAL A 241 25.24 -2.17 17.61
C VAL A 241 24.39 -0.93 17.86
N LEU A 242 23.28 -1.05 18.60
CA LEU A 242 22.42 0.08 18.97
C LEU A 242 23.13 1.08 19.89
N ALA A 243 23.88 0.61 20.89
CA ALA A 243 24.66 1.45 21.77
C ALA A 243 25.73 2.23 21.01
N SER A 244 26.38 1.59 20.03
CA SER A 244 27.36 2.23 19.15
C SER A 244 26.71 3.32 18.26
N LEU A 245 25.52 3.06 17.71
CA LEU A 245 24.71 4.07 17.00
C LEU A 245 24.36 5.25 17.91
N ALA A 246 23.92 4.98 19.14
CA ALA A 246 23.57 6.00 20.13
C ALA A 246 24.79 6.85 20.51
N PHE A 247 25.94 6.21 20.77
CA PHE A 247 27.18 6.89 21.09
C PHE A 247 27.65 7.81 19.97
N ASN A 248 27.64 7.32 18.73
CA ASN A 248 28.02 8.12 17.55
C ASN A 248 27.09 9.33 17.36
N ARG A 249 25.79 9.17 17.57
CA ARG A 249 24.80 10.24 17.37
C ARG A 249 24.79 11.27 18.50
N HIS A 250 24.84 10.83 19.76
CA HIS A 250 24.63 11.71 20.92
C HIS A 250 25.92 12.25 21.54
N VAL A 251 27.01 11.46 21.52
CA VAL A 251 28.27 11.80 22.17
C VAL A 251 29.25 12.44 21.19
N LEU A 252 29.60 11.75 20.09
CA LEU A 252 30.64 12.22 19.16
C LEU A 252 30.22 13.48 18.39
N ARG A 253 28.94 13.62 18.02
CA ARG A 253 28.37 14.80 17.30
C ARG A 253 29.16 15.25 16.05
N LEU A 254 29.97 14.37 15.46
CA LEU A 254 30.71 14.63 14.23
C LEU A 254 29.81 14.50 12.99
N SER A 255 30.24 14.99 11.82
CA SER A 255 29.55 14.71 10.55
C SER A 255 29.78 13.26 10.10
N LEU A 256 28.95 12.77 9.17
CA LEU A 256 29.01 11.38 8.70
C LEU A 256 30.40 10.98 8.13
N PRO A 257 31.09 11.80 7.30
CA PRO A 257 32.44 11.52 6.82
C PRO A 257 33.45 11.25 7.94
N TRP A 258 33.44 12.07 8.98
CA TRP A 258 34.38 11.94 10.08
C TRP A 258 34.07 10.73 10.96
N ARG A 259 32.79 10.41 11.19
CA ARG A 259 32.41 9.20 11.94
C ARG A 259 32.92 7.93 11.25
N ILE A 260 32.64 7.81 9.96
CA ILE A 260 33.07 6.65 9.15
C ILE A 260 34.59 6.63 9.02
N GLY A 261 35.22 7.78 8.78
CA GLY A 261 36.68 7.91 8.72
C GLY A 261 37.37 7.47 10.01
N ILE A 262 36.89 7.90 11.18
CA ILE A 262 37.45 7.49 12.47
C ILE A 262 37.24 5.99 12.70
N ALA A 263 36.07 5.44 12.36
CA ALA A 263 35.85 4.00 12.46
C ALA A 263 36.79 3.20 11.53
N GLY A 264 37.08 3.72 10.34
CA GLY A 264 38.06 3.16 9.41
C GLY A 264 39.50 3.24 9.95
N LEU A 265 39.86 4.39 10.53
CA LEU A 265 41.15 4.59 11.20
C LEU A 265 41.33 3.59 12.36
N THR A 266 40.35 3.48 13.25
CA THR A 266 40.40 2.55 14.40
C THR A 266 40.52 1.11 13.92
N THR A 267 39.77 0.74 12.88
CA THR A 267 39.85 -0.59 12.28
C THR A 267 41.26 -0.86 11.73
N GLY A 268 41.81 0.09 10.96
CA GLY A 268 43.15 -0.05 10.40
C GLY A 268 44.22 -0.18 11.48
N ILE A 269 44.10 0.54 12.61
CA ILE A 269 45.04 0.44 13.74
C ILE A 269 44.95 -0.95 14.37
N VAL A 270 43.75 -1.41 14.71
CA VAL A 270 43.55 -2.71 15.36
C VAL A 270 44.03 -3.85 14.46
N ILE A 271 43.67 -3.84 13.17
CA ILE A 271 44.09 -4.86 12.21
C ILE A 271 45.60 -4.84 11.99
N ALA A 272 46.26 -3.66 12.00
CA ALA A 272 47.70 -3.58 11.84
C ALA A 272 48.49 -4.21 13.01
N LEU A 273 47.90 -4.26 14.20
CA LEU A 273 48.48 -4.90 15.40
C LEU A 273 48.24 -6.41 15.46
N LEU A 274 47.36 -6.94 14.60
CA LEU A 274 46.98 -8.34 14.58
C LEU A 274 47.76 -9.14 13.53
N PRO A 275 47.73 -10.48 13.60
CA PRO A 275 48.33 -11.37 12.60
C PRO A 275 47.87 -11.08 11.16
N LEU A 276 48.69 -11.47 10.18
CA LEU A 276 48.50 -11.16 8.75
C LEU A 276 47.15 -11.63 8.22
N GLU A 277 46.62 -12.70 8.76
CA GLU A 277 45.36 -13.34 8.41
C GLU A 277 44.16 -12.41 8.69
N PHE A 278 44.27 -11.48 9.64
CA PHE A 278 43.24 -10.48 9.93
C PHE A 278 43.19 -9.35 8.91
N ARG A 279 44.22 -9.18 8.08
CA ARG A 279 44.24 -8.11 7.07
C ARG A 279 43.23 -8.35 5.96
N ASN A 280 42.78 -9.59 5.76
CA ASN A 280 41.77 -9.98 4.78
C ASN A 280 40.59 -10.69 5.45
N ASN A 281 39.41 -10.05 5.45
CA ASN A 281 38.19 -10.61 6.06
C ASN A 281 37.75 -11.94 5.41
N ALA A 282 37.97 -12.12 4.10
CA ALA A 282 37.65 -13.37 3.42
C ALA A 282 38.59 -14.50 3.87
N GLY A 283 39.89 -14.22 3.97
CA GLY A 283 40.89 -15.17 4.45
C GLY A 283 40.71 -15.54 5.92
N LEU A 284 40.33 -14.58 6.78
CA LEU A 284 39.99 -14.86 8.18
C LEU A 284 38.86 -15.88 8.31
N ARG A 285 37.80 -15.71 7.52
CA ARG A 285 36.68 -16.66 7.48
C ARG A 285 37.13 -18.03 6.99
N GLU A 286 37.89 -18.08 5.89
CA GLU A 286 38.40 -19.32 5.32
C GLU A 286 39.20 -20.10 6.37
N LEU A 287 40.12 -19.45 7.08
CA LEU A 287 40.95 -20.08 8.11
C LEU A 287 40.13 -20.70 9.26
N LEU A 288 39.05 -20.04 9.67
CA LEU A 288 38.11 -20.60 10.67
C LEU A 288 37.36 -21.83 10.15
N LEU A 289 37.01 -21.85 8.86
CA LEU A 289 36.23 -22.94 8.25
C LEU A 289 37.09 -24.14 7.84
N THR A 290 38.36 -23.92 7.51
CA THR A 290 39.29 -24.99 7.10
C THR A 290 39.94 -25.73 8.27
N GLY A 291 39.70 -25.30 9.50
CA GLY A 291 40.24 -25.98 10.69
C GLY A 291 41.66 -25.56 11.08
N GLN A 292 42.29 -24.66 10.32
CA GLN A 292 43.68 -24.27 10.50
C GLN A 292 43.90 -23.25 11.63
N ALA A 293 42.82 -22.74 12.23
CA ALA A 293 42.88 -21.82 13.37
C ALA A 293 43.32 -22.51 14.65
N ASP A 294 44.02 -21.79 15.52
CA ASP A 294 44.12 -22.16 16.94
C ASP A 294 42.88 -21.62 17.71
N TRP A 295 42.55 -22.22 18.85
CA TRP A 295 41.44 -21.75 19.70
C TRP A 295 41.66 -20.30 20.15
N LEU A 296 42.91 -19.91 20.45
CA LEU A 296 43.25 -18.54 20.83
C LEU A 296 43.01 -17.57 19.66
N PHE A 297 43.36 -17.98 18.45
CA PHE A 297 43.11 -17.21 17.23
C PHE A 297 41.61 -17.01 17.01
N ALA A 298 40.80 -18.06 17.18
CA ALA A 298 39.34 -17.98 17.08
C ALA A 298 38.73 -17.07 18.17
N ALA A 299 39.24 -17.10 19.40
CA ALA A 299 38.79 -16.23 20.47
C ALA A 299 39.12 -14.75 20.21
N ILE A 300 40.33 -14.46 19.73
CA ILE A 300 40.72 -13.11 19.30
C ILE A 300 39.86 -12.67 18.12
N ALA A 301 39.62 -13.53 17.14
CA ALA A 301 38.75 -13.25 16.00
C ALA A 301 37.33 -12.89 16.45
N LEU A 302 36.74 -13.67 17.35
CA LEU A 302 35.42 -13.40 17.90
C LEU A 302 35.38 -12.01 18.58
N LEU A 303 36.29 -11.74 19.51
CA LEU A 303 36.29 -10.50 20.30
C LEU A 303 36.55 -9.24 19.44
N VAL A 304 37.58 -9.31 18.58
CA VAL A 304 37.98 -8.19 17.73
C VAL A 304 36.91 -7.90 16.69
N GLN A 305 36.42 -8.94 15.99
CA GLN A 305 35.39 -8.72 14.98
C GLN A 305 34.10 -8.20 15.63
N PHE A 306 33.68 -8.76 16.78
CA PHE A 306 32.47 -8.33 17.48
C PHE A 306 32.50 -6.83 17.77
N THR A 307 33.63 -6.33 18.28
CA THR A 307 33.81 -4.92 18.64
C THR A 307 33.96 -4.03 17.40
N LEU A 308 34.79 -4.40 16.43
CA LEU A 308 35.00 -3.60 15.22
C LEU A 308 33.75 -3.51 14.34
N ILE A 309 32.97 -4.59 14.23
CA ILE A 309 31.68 -4.58 13.52
C ILE A 309 30.73 -3.58 14.17
N ALA A 310 30.61 -3.59 15.51
CA ALA A 310 29.75 -2.65 16.23
C ALA A 310 30.21 -1.19 16.04
N VAL A 311 31.52 -0.92 16.06
CA VAL A 311 32.08 0.42 15.82
C VAL A 311 31.81 0.89 14.39
N CYS A 312 32.10 0.06 13.39
CA CYS A 312 31.94 0.41 11.97
C CYS A 312 30.47 0.58 11.58
N TYR A 313 29.59 -0.31 12.05
CA TYR A 313 28.17 -0.18 11.75
C TYR A 313 27.56 1.03 12.47
N GLY A 314 27.94 1.25 13.74
CA GLY A 314 27.46 2.38 14.54
C GLY A 314 27.90 3.75 14.02
N SER A 315 29.00 3.82 13.26
CA SER A 315 29.43 5.05 12.59
C SER A 315 28.52 5.45 11.42
N GLY A 316 27.63 4.56 10.97
CA GLY A 316 26.75 4.74 9.81
C GLY A 316 27.38 4.30 8.48
N ALA A 317 28.51 3.59 8.52
CA ALA A 317 29.22 3.15 7.33
C ALA A 317 28.33 2.27 6.42
N PRO A 318 28.31 2.52 5.10
CA PRO A 318 27.57 1.68 4.16
C PRO A 318 28.15 0.27 4.10
N GLY A 319 27.41 -0.69 4.67
CA GLY A 319 27.81 -2.09 4.78
C GLY A 319 26.77 -2.93 5.53
N GLY A 320 26.69 -4.20 5.18
CA GLY A 320 25.77 -5.19 5.74
C GLY A 320 26.33 -5.89 6.98
N LEU A 321 25.45 -6.58 7.71
CA LEU A 321 25.80 -7.34 8.91
C LEU A 321 25.68 -8.86 8.73
N LEU A 322 25.11 -9.32 7.61
CA LEU A 322 24.93 -10.73 7.26
C LEU A 322 26.23 -11.55 7.39
N VAL A 323 27.21 -11.38 6.50
CA VAL A 323 28.47 -12.12 6.58
C VAL A 323 29.24 -11.88 7.88
N PRO A 324 29.35 -10.65 8.41
CA PRO A 324 30.00 -10.42 9.71
C PRO A 324 29.41 -11.28 10.84
N THR A 325 28.08 -11.40 10.91
CA THR A 325 27.43 -12.27 11.91
C THR A 325 27.68 -13.76 11.67
N LEU A 326 27.82 -14.19 10.42
CA LEU A 326 28.26 -15.56 10.09
C LEU A 326 29.70 -15.79 10.57
N VAL A 327 30.61 -14.83 10.40
CA VAL A 327 32.00 -14.93 10.88
C VAL A 327 32.07 -15.02 12.41
N LEU A 328 31.28 -14.22 13.13
CA LEU A 328 31.15 -14.33 14.59
C LEU A 328 30.61 -15.71 15.00
N GLY A 329 29.60 -16.20 14.28
CA GLY A 329 29.06 -17.54 14.48
C GLY A 329 30.09 -18.64 14.22
N ALA A 330 30.90 -18.52 13.16
CA ALA A 330 31.97 -19.45 12.84
C ALA A 330 33.02 -19.49 13.94
N ALA A 331 33.45 -18.34 14.44
CA ALA A 331 34.43 -18.26 15.53
C ALA A 331 33.87 -18.84 16.84
N LEU A 332 32.63 -18.51 17.20
CA LEU A 332 31.96 -19.09 18.38
C LEU A 332 31.79 -20.61 18.26
N GLY A 333 31.32 -21.07 17.10
CA GLY A 333 31.18 -22.48 16.77
C GLY A 333 32.50 -23.21 16.89
N TYR A 334 33.56 -22.67 16.28
CA TYR A 334 34.91 -23.23 16.36
C TYR A 334 35.36 -23.44 17.81
N LEU A 335 35.16 -22.44 18.68
CA LEU A 335 35.51 -22.54 20.10
C LEU A 335 34.72 -23.63 20.83
N VAL A 336 33.41 -23.74 20.57
CA VAL A 336 32.59 -24.79 21.17
C VAL A 336 32.98 -26.17 20.65
N GLY A 337 33.28 -26.30 19.36
CA GLY A 337 33.76 -27.55 18.76
C GLY A 337 35.13 -27.96 19.30
N PHE A 338 36.04 -27.02 19.52
CA PHE A 338 37.32 -27.30 20.18
C PHE A 338 37.13 -27.82 21.62
N CYS A 339 36.20 -27.21 22.38
CA CYS A 339 35.84 -27.66 23.71
C CYS A 339 35.19 -29.06 23.70
N GLU A 340 34.31 -29.33 22.74
CA GLU A 340 33.69 -30.65 22.58
C GLU A 340 34.74 -31.71 22.26
N TYR A 341 35.63 -31.44 21.30
CA TYR A 341 36.69 -32.37 20.92
C TYR A 341 37.61 -32.68 22.11
N SER A 342 37.89 -31.68 22.94
CA SER A 342 38.70 -31.86 24.15
C SER A 342 38.02 -32.73 25.22
N TRP A 343 36.70 -32.85 25.22
CA TRP A 343 35.92 -33.60 26.22
C TRP A 343 35.45 -34.96 25.73
N LEU A 344 34.84 -35.03 24.55
CA LEU A 344 34.29 -36.25 23.98
C LEU A 344 35.21 -36.87 22.92
N GLY A 345 36.02 -36.06 22.23
CA GLY A 345 36.95 -36.52 21.19
C GLY A 345 36.29 -36.98 19.89
N VAL A 346 35.02 -36.63 19.66
CA VAL A 346 34.22 -37.14 18.52
C VAL A 346 33.93 -36.07 17.47
N GLY A 347 33.66 -34.84 17.87
CA GLY A 347 33.29 -33.78 16.94
C GLY A 347 34.47 -33.12 16.23
N VAL A 348 34.14 -32.43 15.15
CA VAL A 348 35.11 -31.70 14.31
C VAL A 348 34.85 -30.20 14.45
N ALA A 349 35.84 -29.42 14.86
CA ALA A 349 35.70 -27.98 15.09
C ALA A 349 35.13 -27.22 13.87
N THR A 350 35.46 -27.68 12.65
CA THR A 350 34.92 -27.12 11.40
C THR A 350 33.42 -27.37 11.25
N THR A 351 32.89 -28.52 11.64
CA THR A 351 31.44 -28.79 11.69
C THR A 351 30.74 -27.78 12.60
N TYR A 352 31.27 -27.56 13.80
CA TYR A 352 30.71 -26.58 14.72
C TYR A 352 30.84 -25.16 14.21
N ALA A 353 31.91 -24.80 13.50
CA ALA A 353 32.05 -23.48 12.88
C ALA A 353 30.91 -23.23 11.87
N HIS A 354 30.63 -24.18 10.96
CA HIS A 354 29.52 -24.06 10.01
C HIS A 354 28.16 -23.94 10.73
N VAL A 355 27.92 -24.79 11.72
CA VAL A 355 26.66 -24.76 12.48
C VAL A 355 26.52 -23.47 13.30
N GLY A 356 27.63 -22.97 13.84
CA GLY A 356 27.71 -21.71 14.55
C GLY A 356 27.38 -20.48 13.70
N MET A 357 27.75 -20.48 12.41
CA MET A 357 27.36 -19.44 11.46
C MET A 357 25.83 -19.27 11.45
N ALA A 358 25.09 -20.36 11.22
CA ALA A 358 23.64 -20.32 11.18
C ALA A 358 23.02 -19.95 12.53
N ALA A 359 23.58 -20.47 13.63
CA ALA A 359 23.12 -20.19 14.98
C ALA A 359 23.16 -18.69 15.32
N PHE A 360 24.32 -18.05 15.13
CA PHE A 360 24.51 -16.65 15.48
C PHE A 360 23.70 -15.73 14.55
N PHE A 361 23.67 -16.04 13.25
CA PHE A 361 22.85 -15.30 12.30
C PHE A 361 21.35 -15.42 12.59
N SER A 362 20.88 -16.61 12.98
CA SER A 362 19.50 -16.86 13.38
C SER A 362 19.12 -16.07 14.64
N ALA A 363 20.00 -16.02 15.64
CA ALA A 363 19.78 -15.23 16.86
C ALA A 363 19.67 -13.73 16.57
N VAL A 364 20.54 -13.20 15.72
CA VAL A 364 20.62 -11.77 15.38
C VAL A 364 19.46 -11.33 14.48
N SER A 365 19.20 -12.08 13.42
CA SER A 365 18.25 -11.69 12.37
C SER A 365 16.85 -12.27 12.56
N LYS A 366 16.67 -13.29 13.42
CA LYS A 366 15.40 -14.00 13.65
C LYS A 366 14.86 -14.75 12.42
N VAL A 367 15.78 -15.29 11.61
CA VAL A 367 15.47 -15.94 10.32
C VAL A 367 16.08 -17.36 10.27
N PRO A 368 15.62 -18.31 11.12
CA PRO A 368 16.26 -19.63 11.26
C PRO A 368 16.26 -20.46 9.98
N ILE A 369 15.19 -20.46 9.17
CA ILE A 369 15.12 -21.32 7.99
C ILE A 369 16.10 -20.82 6.92
N THR A 370 16.11 -19.52 6.68
CA THR A 370 17.06 -18.87 5.77
C THR A 370 18.50 -19.07 6.24
N ALA A 371 18.77 -18.98 7.54
CA ALA A 371 20.10 -19.23 8.10
C ALA A 371 20.63 -20.63 7.79
N VAL A 372 19.80 -21.66 8.01
CA VAL A 372 20.11 -23.06 7.70
C VAL A 372 20.40 -23.21 6.21
N VAL A 373 19.55 -22.65 5.35
CA VAL A 373 19.69 -22.80 3.89
C VAL A 373 20.87 -22.03 3.31
N ILE A 374 21.21 -20.85 3.85
CA ILE A 374 22.44 -20.14 3.47
C ILE A 374 23.66 -21.04 3.70
N VAL A 375 23.81 -21.57 4.92
CA VAL A 375 24.98 -22.39 5.23
C VAL A 375 24.97 -23.69 4.44
N PHE A 376 23.82 -24.35 4.33
CA PHE A 376 23.67 -25.57 3.53
C PHE A 376 24.00 -25.36 2.05
N GLU A 377 23.55 -24.29 1.41
CA GLU A 377 23.87 -24.03 0.00
C GLU A 377 25.34 -23.66 -0.22
N MET A 378 25.97 -23.01 0.76
CA MET A 378 27.39 -22.69 0.70
C MET A 378 28.28 -23.93 0.88
N THR A 379 27.87 -24.89 1.72
CA THR A 379 28.66 -26.12 2.00
C THR A 379 28.29 -27.29 1.11
N THR A 380 27.05 -27.33 0.61
CA THR A 380 26.46 -28.45 -0.14
C THR A 380 26.49 -29.80 0.60
N ASP A 381 26.55 -29.77 1.93
CA ASP A 381 26.65 -30.96 2.78
C ASP A 381 25.35 -31.24 3.54
N PHE A 382 24.70 -32.36 3.19
CA PHE A 382 23.45 -32.79 3.81
C PHE A 382 23.60 -33.23 5.27
N ASN A 383 24.80 -33.69 5.70
CA ASN A 383 25.02 -34.11 7.08
C ASN A 383 24.91 -32.94 8.07
N LEU A 384 25.16 -31.71 7.61
CA LEU A 384 25.06 -30.50 8.42
C LEU A 384 23.61 -30.07 8.66
N VAL A 385 22.65 -30.51 7.85
CA VAL A 385 21.26 -29.98 7.90
C VAL A 385 20.62 -30.21 9.26
N LEU A 386 20.78 -31.40 9.85
CA LEU A 386 20.21 -31.71 11.17
C LEU A 386 20.84 -30.87 12.31
N PRO A 387 22.18 -30.83 12.47
CA PRO A 387 22.84 -29.91 13.39
C PRO A 387 22.42 -28.44 13.19
N LEU A 388 22.41 -27.97 11.94
CA LEU A 388 22.02 -26.60 11.59
C LEU A 388 20.63 -26.27 12.11
N MET A 389 19.65 -27.16 11.90
CA MET A 389 18.29 -26.97 12.40
C MET A 389 18.23 -26.92 13.92
N ILE A 390 18.88 -27.85 14.62
CA ILE A 390 18.87 -27.90 16.09
C ILE A 390 19.42 -26.59 16.66
N VAL A 391 20.61 -26.20 16.25
CA VAL A 391 21.30 -25.05 16.84
C VAL A 391 20.63 -23.73 16.45
N SER A 392 20.17 -23.58 15.19
CA SER A 392 19.47 -22.37 14.75
C SER A 392 18.15 -22.16 15.47
N VAL A 393 17.35 -23.22 15.66
CA VAL A 393 16.08 -23.12 16.40
C VAL A 393 16.32 -22.78 17.87
N VAL A 394 17.31 -23.41 18.52
CA VAL A 394 17.64 -23.12 19.92
C VAL A 394 18.12 -21.67 20.07
N ALA A 395 19.02 -21.22 19.19
CA ALA A 395 19.52 -19.84 19.19
C ALA A 395 18.39 -18.83 18.96
N TYR A 396 17.48 -19.11 18.02
CA TYR A 396 16.28 -18.33 17.78
C TYR A 396 15.38 -18.24 19.02
N LEU A 397 15.02 -19.38 19.64
CA LEU A 397 14.11 -19.43 20.79
C LEU A 397 14.69 -18.71 22.02
N VAL A 398 15.99 -18.92 22.29
CA VAL A 398 16.71 -18.22 23.36
C VAL A 398 16.68 -16.73 23.10
N ALA A 399 16.96 -16.33 21.87
CA ALA A 399 16.99 -14.92 21.53
C ALA A 399 15.58 -14.30 21.60
N GLU A 400 14.54 -14.99 21.11
CA GLU A 400 13.16 -14.51 21.06
C GLU A 400 12.58 -14.31 22.46
N LYS A 401 12.94 -15.18 23.41
CA LYS A 401 12.52 -15.06 24.81
C LYS A 401 13.01 -13.78 25.49
N LEU A 402 14.17 -13.27 25.08
CA LEU A 402 14.81 -12.10 25.68
C LEU A 402 14.47 -10.80 24.92
N ASP A 403 14.49 -10.83 23.59
CA ASP A 403 13.96 -9.76 22.74
C ASP A 403 13.30 -10.37 21.49
N HIS A 404 12.02 -10.07 21.30
CA HIS A 404 11.18 -10.57 20.22
C HIS A 404 11.49 -9.91 18.87
N ARG A 405 12.20 -8.77 18.87
CA ARG A 405 12.53 -8.02 17.66
C ARG A 405 13.78 -8.57 16.99
N SER A 406 13.81 -8.55 15.66
CA SER A 406 15.06 -8.78 14.93
C SER A 406 15.96 -7.55 14.97
N LEU A 407 17.24 -7.73 14.62
CA LEU A 407 18.15 -6.60 14.44
C LEU A 407 17.59 -5.55 13.46
N TYR A 408 16.98 -5.97 12.35
CA TYR A 408 16.44 -5.04 11.36
C TYR A 408 15.20 -4.30 11.87
N ASP A 409 14.38 -4.94 12.70
CA ASP A 409 13.26 -4.29 13.38
C ASP A 409 13.76 -3.25 14.39
N LEU A 410 14.79 -3.59 15.18
CA LEU A 410 15.45 -2.67 16.12
C LEU A 410 16.04 -1.44 15.41
N LEU A 411 16.67 -1.65 14.25
CA LEU A 411 17.23 -0.56 13.44
C LEU A 411 16.16 0.35 12.84
N LEU A 412 14.98 -0.18 12.53
CA LEU A 412 13.83 0.60 12.09
C LEU A 412 13.23 1.41 13.23
N GLU A 413 13.05 0.78 14.39
CA GLU A 413 12.57 1.45 15.60
C GLU A 413 13.52 2.58 16.02
N TRP A 414 14.84 2.37 15.90
CA TRP A 414 15.86 3.41 16.10
C TRP A 414 15.71 4.60 15.14
N LYS A 415 15.18 4.38 13.94
CA LYS A 415 14.84 5.44 12.96
C LYS A 415 13.46 6.05 13.23
N GLY A 416 12.73 5.60 14.25
CA GLY A 416 11.36 6.01 14.56
C GLY A 416 10.29 5.34 13.68
N ILE A 417 10.68 4.31 12.90
CA ILE A 417 9.77 3.58 12.01
C ILE A 417 9.28 2.33 12.74
N HIS A 418 7.99 2.30 13.04
CA HIS A 418 7.35 1.15 13.68
C HIS A 418 6.53 0.41 12.63
N ILE A 419 6.94 -0.81 12.30
CA ILE A 419 6.17 -1.70 11.42
C ILE A 419 5.27 -2.53 12.33
N GLU A 420 3.97 -2.23 12.34
CA GLU A 420 3.00 -3.12 12.94
C GLU A 420 2.90 -4.37 12.05
N LYS A 421 3.22 -5.56 12.61
CA LYS A 421 2.92 -6.83 11.94
C LYS A 421 1.40 -6.89 11.79
N GLU A 422 0.89 -6.81 10.56
CA GLU A 422 -0.53 -6.98 10.29
C GLU A 422 -0.98 -8.31 10.93
N PRO A 423 -2.02 -8.33 11.78
CA PRO A 423 -2.57 -9.59 12.23
C PRO A 423 -2.99 -10.37 10.99
N THR A 424 -2.52 -11.63 10.90
CA THR A 424 -2.87 -12.52 9.78
C THR A 424 -4.39 -12.51 9.56
N THR A 425 -4.84 -12.66 8.32
CA THR A 425 -6.27 -12.64 7.96
C THR A 425 -7.09 -13.65 8.79
N GLU A 426 -6.47 -14.77 9.19
CA GLU A 426 -7.01 -15.75 10.13
C GLU A 426 -7.23 -15.16 11.54
N GLY A 427 -6.32 -14.31 12.01
CA GLY A 427 -6.46 -13.56 13.26
C GLY A 427 -7.60 -12.53 13.20
N LEU A 428 -7.84 -11.88 12.05
CA LEU A 428 -8.92 -10.90 11.91
C LEU A 428 -10.31 -11.52 12.11
N LEU A 429 -10.59 -12.60 11.38
CA LEU A 429 -11.87 -13.31 11.45
C LEU A 429 -12.04 -14.04 12.80
N ALA A 430 -10.94 -14.33 13.50
CA ALA A 430 -10.95 -14.88 14.86
C ALA A 430 -11.17 -13.80 15.95
N GLN A 431 -10.77 -12.54 15.71
CA GLN A 431 -10.87 -11.45 16.68
C GLN A 431 -12.21 -10.72 16.65
N LEU A 432 -12.86 -10.64 15.48
CA LEU A 432 -14.16 -9.98 15.33
C LEU A 432 -15.32 -10.95 15.57
N SER A 433 -16.37 -10.44 16.21
CA SER A 433 -17.60 -11.17 16.50
C SER A 433 -18.73 -10.81 15.54
N ALA A 434 -19.78 -11.64 15.51
CA ALA A 434 -20.99 -11.38 14.75
C ALA A 434 -21.62 -10.04 15.15
N MET A 435 -21.57 -9.66 16.42
CA MET A 435 -22.09 -8.38 16.94
C MET A 435 -21.42 -7.16 16.34
N ASP A 436 -20.14 -7.26 15.97
CA ASP A 436 -19.34 -6.16 15.44
C ASP A 436 -19.71 -5.83 13.98
N VAL A 437 -20.27 -6.81 13.26
CA VAL A 437 -20.51 -6.72 11.80
C VAL A 437 -22.00 -6.81 11.44
N MET A 438 -22.83 -7.45 12.27
CA MET A 438 -24.24 -7.70 11.96
C MET A 438 -25.05 -6.43 11.70
N GLN A 439 -26.05 -6.54 10.84
CA GLN A 439 -27.06 -5.51 10.64
C GLN A 439 -28.13 -5.64 11.71
N ARG A 440 -28.27 -4.62 12.58
CA ARG A 440 -29.20 -4.63 13.72
C ARG A 440 -30.65 -4.32 13.36
N ARG A 441 -30.88 -3.59 12.26
CA ARG A 441 -32.23 -3.29 11.75
C ARG A 441 -32.56 -4.34 10.70
N VAL A 442 -33.32 -5.34 11.12
CA VAL A 442 -33.71 -6.47 10.28
C VAL A 442 -35.18 -6.31 9.92
N GLU A 443 -35.51 -6.35 8.63
CA GLU A 443 -36.89 -6.48 8.19
C GLU A 443 -37.35 -7.93 8.44
N THR A 444 -38.52 -8.11 9.04
CA THR A 444 -39.02 -9.42 9.46
C THR A 444 -40.48 -9.60 9.11
N LEU A 445 -40.90 -10.84 8.85
CA LEU A 445 -42.29 -11.17 8.58
C LEU A 445 -42.92 -11.88 9.78
N SER A 446 -44.24 -11.76 9.93
CA SER A 446 -44.99 -12.48 10.97
C SER A 446 -45.30 -13.90 10.49
N SER A 447 -45.24 -14.89 11.39
CA SER A 447 -45.62 -16.28 11.04
C SER A 447 -47.10 -16.44 10.67
N GLN A 448 -47.95 -15.48 11.06
CA GLN A 448 -49.40 -15.46 10.80
C GLN A 448 -49.77 -14.61 9.57
N MET A 449 -48.78 -14.01 8.90
CA MET A 449 -48.99 -13.21 7.69
C MET A 449 -49.44 -14.12 6.54
N SER A 450 -50.33 -13.62 5.67
CA SER A 450 -50.76 -14.35 4.47
C SER A 450 -49.66 -14.35 3.41
N ILE A 451 -49.73 -15.30 2.47
CA ILE A 451 -48.76 -15.36 1.36
C ILE A 451 -48.83 -14.11 0.48
N ASP A 452 -50.01 -13.55 0.24
CA ASP A 452 -50.18 -12.35 -0.58
C ASP A 452 -49.51 -11.11 0.04
N GLU A 453 -49.67 -10.93 1.36
CA GLU A 453 -48.97 -9.88 2.10
C GLU A 453 -47.45 -10.08 2.08
N ALA A 454 -47.00 -11.34 2.16
CA ALA A 454 -45.58 -11.68 2.03
C ALA A 454 -45.05 -11.30 0.64
N VAL A 455 -45.76 -11.65 -0.44
CA VAL A 455 -45.37 -11.30 -1.82
C VAL A 455 -45.28 -9.78 -2.00
N GLN A 456 -46.21 -9.02 -1.41
CA GLN A 456 -46.14 -7.56 -1.40
C GLN A 456 -44.94 -7.04 -0.58
N ALA A 457 -44.61 -7.64 0.56
CA ALA A 457 -43.43 -7.25 1.33
C ALA A 457 -42.13 -7.48 0.54
N PHE A 458 -42.04 -8.60 -0.19
CA PHE A 458 -40.90 -8.90 -1.06
C PHE A 458 -40.80 -7.95 -2.27
N SER A 459 -41.91 -7.41 -2.80
CA SER A 459 -41.87 -6.48 -3.93
C SER A 459 -41.42 -5.06 -3.55
N HIS A 460 -41.68 -4.64 -2.30
CA HIS A 460 -41.27 -3.35 -1.78
C HIS A 460 -39.87 -3.32 -1.17
N SER A 461 -39.28 -4.49 -0.88
CA SER A 461 -37.96 -4.61 -0.28
C SER A 461 -36.88 -4.99 -1.30
N GLN A 462 -35.63 -4.65 -0.98
CA GLN A 462 -34.46 -5.07 -1.76
C GLN A 462 -33.90 -6.43 -1.28
N HIS A 463 -34.48 -6.99 -0.22
CA HIS A 463 -34.03 -8.24 0.41
C HIS A 463 -34.72 -9.47 -0.21
N ARG A 464 -33.95 -10.55 -0.39
CA ARG A 464 -34.41 -11.81 -1.01
C ARG A 464 -34.72 -12.91 0.00
N ASN A 465 -34.56 -12.62 1.29
CA ASN A 465 -34.78 -13.52 2.41
C ASN A 465 -35.24 -12.70 3.62
N PHE A 466 -36.17 -13.25 4.40
CA PHE A 466 -36.71 -12.62 5.60
C PHE A 466 -36.76 -13.61 6.75
N PRO A 467 -36.27 -13.23 7.94
CA PRO A 467 -36.57 -13.96 9.16
C PRO A 467 -38.06 -13.85 9.50
N VAL A 468 -38.66 -14.98 9.87
CA VAL A 468 -40.05 -15.09 10.30
C VAL A 468 -40.09 -15.10 11.82
N LEU A 469 -40.85 -14.18 12.39
CA LEU A 469 -41.04 -14.04 13.83
C LEU A 469 -42.44 -14.47 14.26
N ASN A 470 -42.53 -15.11 15.42
CA ASN A 470 -43.78 -15.30 16.15
C ASN A 470 -43.60 -14.69 17.54
N ARG A 471 -44.43 -13.69 17.89
CA ARG A 471 -44.37 -12.99 19.20
C ARG A 471 -42.95 -12.52 19.59
N GLY A 472 -42.15 -12.09 18.60
CA GLY A 472 -40.80 -11.57 18.79
C GLY A 472 -39.67 -12.62 18.87
N THR A 473 -39.96 -13.91 18.74
CA THR A 473 -38.94 -14.97 18.60
C THR A 473 -38.86 -15.49 17.18
N ILE A 474 -37.65 -15.83 16.74
CA ILE A 474 -37.45 -16.41 15.40
C ILE A 474 -38.00 -17.83 15.36
N VAL A 475 -38.81 -18.12 14.33
CA VAL A 475 -39.42 -19.43 14.12
C VAL A 475 -39.10 -20.03 12.75
N GLY A 476 -38.68 -19.20 11.79
CA GLY A 476 -38.32 -19.64 10.45
C GLY A 476 -37.59 -18.58 9.64
N VAL A 477 -37.21 -18.94 8.42
CA VAL A 477 -36.77 -18.02 7.37
C VAL A 477 -37.52 -18.35 6.09
N VAL A 478 -37.96 -17.32 5.36
CA VAL A 478 -38.59 -17.47 4.05
C VAL A 478 -37.74 -16.77 2.99
N THR A 479 -37.57 -17.41 1.84
CA THR A 479 -36.83 -16.87 0.71
C THR A 479 -37.75 -16.62 -0.49
N GLN A 480 -37.31 -15.76 -1.40
CA GLN A 480 -38.04 -15.52 -2.64
C GLN A 480 -38.22 -16.79 -3.47
N LYS A 481 -37.28 -17.75 -3.38
CA LYS A 481 -37.40 -19.05 -4.06
C LYS A 481 -38.53 -19.89 -3.47
N ASP A 482 -38.73 -19.85 -2.16
CA ASP A 482 -39.80 -20.58 -1.49
C ASP A 482 -41.16 -20.08 -2.00
N LEU A 483 -41.32 -18.75 -2.12
CA LEU A 483 -42.53 -18.13 -2.70
C LEU A 483 -42.75 -18.50 -4.18
N VAL A 484 -41.70 -18.51 -5.00
CA VAL A 484 -41.81 -18.85 -6.44
C VAL A 484 -42.14 -20.34 -6.64
N ASN A 485 -41.57 -21.23 -5.82
CA ASN A 485 -41.88 -22.65 -5.88
C ASN A 485 -43.36 -22.92 -5.54
N LEU A 486 -43.97 -22.09 -4.68
CA LEU A 486 -45.38 -22.21 -4.30
C LEU A 486 -46.33 -21.70 -5.37
N ALA A 487 -45.98 -20.67 -6.13
CA ALA A 487 -46.81 -20.22 -7.26
C ALA A 487 -47.04 -21.32 -8.33
N SER A 488 -46.24 -22.39 -8.31
CA SER A 488 -46.39 -23.57 -9.16
C SER A 488 -47.23 -24.70 -8.56
N GLN A 489 -47.55 -24.64 -7.26
CA GLN A 489 -48.34 -25.64 -6.54
C GLN A 489 -49.67 -24.97 -6.12
N GLN A 490 -50.81 -25.44 -6.65
CA GLN A 490 -52.15 -24.93 -6.33
C GLN A 490 -52.48 -25.09 -4.83
N LEU A 491 -52.06 -24.14 -3.99
CA LEU A 491 -52.37 -24.06 -2.57
C LEU A 491 -53.51 -23.06 -2.31
N ASP A 492 -54.23 -23.29 -1.20
CA ASP A 492 -55.35 -22.47 -0.74
C ASP A 492 -54.95 -21.01 -0.51
N GLN A 493 -55.83 -20.07 -0.83
CA GLN A 493 -55.60 -18.62 -0.69
C GLN A 493 -55.40 -18.17 0.77
N ASP A 494 -55.74 -19.02 1.75
CA ASP A 494 -55.64 -18.74 3.18
C ASP A 494 -54.36 -19.29 3.84
N ALA A 495 -53.43 -19.88 3.07
CA ALA A 495 -52.19 -20.42 3.62
C ALA A 495 -51.30 -19.32 4.23
N THR A 496 -50.67 -19.63 5.37
CA THR A 496 -49.85 -18.68 6.12
C THR A 496 -48.35 -18.85 5.87
N ILE A 497 -47.54 -17.82 6.19
CA ILE A 497 -46.07 -17.92 6.12
C ILE A 497 -45.53 -19.12 6.94
N SER A 498 -46.19 -19.50 8.03
CA SER A 498 -45.75 -20.61 8.87
C SER A 498 -45.73 -21.97 8.17
N GLU A 499 -46.54 -22.15 7.13
CA GLU A 499 -46.63 -23.40 6.36
C GLU A 499 -45.55 -23.51 5.28
N ILE A 500 -44.90 -22.39 4.95
CA ILE A 500 -43.97 -22.28 3.81
C ILE A 500 -42.55 -21.92 4.21
N MET A 501 -42.36 -21.38 5.41
CA MET A 501 -41.04 -21.03 5.92
C MET A 501 -40.18 -22.28 6.11
N THR A 502 -38.86 -22.12 6.00
CA THR A 502 -37.93 -23.13 6.52
C THR A 502 -37.94 -23.04 8.04
N PRO A 503 -38.44 -24.06 8.77
CA PRO A 503 -38.50 -24.03 10.23
C PRO A 503 -37.10 -24.21 10.83
N GLU A 504 -36.91 -23.73 12.07
CA GLU A 504 -35.68 -23.90 12.85
C GLU A 504 -34.40 -23.45 12.10
N PRO A 505 -34.30 -22.17 11.72
CA PRO A 505 -33.18 -21.70 10.93
C PRO A 505 -31.88 -21.79 11.73
N VAL A 506 -30.78 -22.07 11.03
CA VAL A 506 -29.44 -22.00 11.61
C VAL A 506 -29.19 -20.56 12.04
N THR A 507 -28.86 -20.36 13.32
CA THR A 507 -28.62 -19.05 13.93
C THR A 507 -27.25 -19.02 14.61
N VAL A 508 -26.75 -17.81 14.87
CA VAL A 508 -25.47 -17.61 15.58
C VAL A 508 -25.64 -16.65 16.76
N ASN A 509 -24.86 -16.87 17.81
CA ASN A 509 -24.81 -15.96 18.95
C ASN A 509 -24.05 -14.67 18.56
N PRO A 510 -24.41 -13.48 19.09
CA PRO A 510 -23.66 -12.24 18.89
C PRO A 510 -22.16 -12.34 19.14
N THR A 511 -21.72 -13.17 20.09
CA THR A 511 -20.30 -13.33 20.44
C THR A 511 -19.56 -14.33 19.55
N ALA A 512 -20.23 -14.97 18.59
CA ALA A 512 -19.60 -15.92 17.69
C ALA A 512 -18.58 -15.22 16.78
N THR A 513 -17.43 -15.85 16.55
CA THR A 513 -16.38 -15.27 15.69
C THR A 513 -16.80 -15.24 14.22
N LEU A 514 -16.32 -14.26 13.46
CA LEU A 514 -16.63 -14.17 12.02
C LEU A 514 -16.11 -15.38 11.23
N ALA A 515 -15.00 -15.99 11.66
CA ALA A 515 -14.50 -17.24 11.09
C ALA A 515 -15.55 -18.36 11.19
N TYR A 516 -16.19 -18.47 12.36
CA TYR A 516 -17.26 -19.45 12.59
C TYR A 516 -18.53 -19.11 11.79
N VAL A 517 -18.89 -17.82 11.70
CA VAL A 517 -20.02 -17.36 10.87
C VAL A 517 -19.81 -17.70 9.38
N LEU A 518 -18.62 -17.42 8.83
CA LEU A 518 -18.27 -17.76 7.45
C LEU A 518 -18.29 -19.27 7.21
N HIS A 519 -17.78 -20.05 8.18
CA HIS A 519 -17.82 -21.51 8.12
C HIS A 519 -19.26 -22.01 7.97
N LEU A 520 -20.20 -21.51 8.78
CA LEU A 520 -21.61 -21.88 8.69
C LEU A 520 -22.25 -21.44 7.38
N LEU A 521 -22.00 -20.20 6.94
CA LEU A 521 -22.50 -19.70 5.65
C LEU A 521 -22.04 -20.58 4.49
N ASN A 522 -20.79 -21.05 4.48
CA ASN A 522 -20.25 -21.91 3.42
C ASN A 522 -20.71 -23.37 3.54
N ARG A 523 -20.63 -23.95 4.74
CA ARG A 523 -20.97 -25.35 5.00
C ARG A 523 -22.43 -25.67 4.65
N TYR A 524 -23.34 -24.77 5.00
CA TYR A 524 -24.78 -24.93 4.75
C TYR A 524 -25.27 -24.16 3.50
N ASN A 525 -24.34 -23.55 2.75
CA ASN A 525 -24.61 -22.73 1.57
C ASN A 525 -25.71 -21.66 1.76
N LEU A 526 -25.71 -21.04 2.95
CA LEU A 526 -26.67 -20.02 3.34
C LEU A 526 -26.25 -18.65 2.81
N SER A 527 -27.25 -17.83 2.44
CA SER A 527 -27.03 -16.45 1.96
C SER A 527 -26.88 -15.44 3.10
N CYS A 528 -27.50 -15.72 4.25
CA CYS A 528 -27.45 -14.93 5.47
C CYS A 528 -27.63 -15.83 6.70
N LEU A 529 -27.19 -15.36 7.86
CA LEU A 529 -27.44 -15.99 9.16
C LEU A 529 -28.14 -14.98 10.08
N PRO A 530 -29.29 -15.33 10.67
CA PRO A 530 -29.87 -14.55 11.75
C PRO A 530 -28.99 -14.68 13.01
N VAL A 531 -28.72 -13.54 13.65
CA VAL A 531 -27.98 -13.45 14.90
C VAL A 531 -28.98 -13.34 16.04
N THR A 532 -28.90 -14.25 17.02
CA THR A 532 -29.89 -14.37 18.09
C THR A 532 -29.26 -14.43 19.48
N GLU A 533 -29.91 -13.75 20.44
CA GLU A 533 -29.68 -13.98 21.86
C GLU A 533 -30.76 -14.94 22.36
N GLY A 534 -30.41 -16.22 22.50
CA GLY A 534 -31.39 -17.29 22.67
C GLY A 534 -32.27 -17.42 21.42
N ARG A 535 -33.58 -17.15 21.54
CA ARG A 535 -34.54 -17.15 20.42
C ARG A 535 -34.93 -15.76 19.94
N LYS A 536 -34.38 -14.70 20.54
CA LYS A 536 -34.68 -13.31 20.15
C LYS A 536 -33.73 -12.88 19.04
N LEU A 537 -34.28 -12.38 17.94
CA LEU A 537 -33.51 -11.83 16.83
C LEU A 537 -32.88 -10.49 17.23
N VAL A 538 -31.56 -10.37 17.10
CA VAL A 538 -30.81 -9.14 17.41
C VAL A 538 -30.04 -8.57 16.21
N GLY A 539 -29.89 -9.36 15.15
CA GLY A 539 -29.34 -8.90 13.88
C GLY A 539 -29.36 -9.96 12.80
N ILE A 540 -28.83 -9.61 11.63
CA ILE A 540 -28.58 -10.54 10.52
C ILE A 540 -27.19 -10.27 9.96
N ILE A 541 -26.48 -11.31 9.55
CA ILE A 541 -25.13 -11.21 8.98
C ILE A 541 -25.04 -11.94 7.65
N THR A 542 -24.44 -11.30 6.65
CA THR A 542 -24.28 -11.86 5.29
C THR A 542 -22.80 -12.01 4.92
N ARG A 543 -22.49 -12.81 3.89
CA ARG A 543 -21.12 -12.90 3.34
C ARG A 543 -20.61 -11.53 2.89
N SER A 544 -21.48 -10.72 2.29
CA SER A 544 -21.14 -9.37 1.83
C SER A 544 -20.76 -8.43 2.98
N ASP A 545 -21.38 -8.55 4.15
CA ASP A 545 -21.01 -7.75 5.32
C ASP A 545 -19.59 -8.10 5.83
N ILE A 546 -19.23 -9.38 5.80
CA ILE A 546 -17.91 -9.85 6.23
C ILE A 546 -16.84 -9.42 5.21
N ILE A 547 -17.10 -9.62 3.90
CA ILE A 547 -16.20 -9.21 2.83
C ILE A 547 -15.99 -7.69 2.81
N ARG A 548 -17.03 -6.90 3.09
CA ARG A 548 -16.93 -5.43 3.19
C ARG A 548 -15.93 -5.01 4.26
N ILE A 549 -16.06 -5.57 5.47
CA ILE A 549 -15.15 -5.28 6.59
C ILE A 549 -13.71 -5.73 6.29
N GLU A 550 -13.56 -6.89 5.64
CA GLU A 550 -12.24 -7.39 5.21
C GLU A 550 -11.60 -6.47 4.17
N ALA A 551 -12.35 -6.04 3.15
CA ALA A 551 -11.88 -5.12 2.11
C ALA A 551 -11.52 -3.73 2.65
N GLU A 552 -12.30 -3.21 3.61
CA GLU A 552 -12.04 -1.93 4.26
C GLU A 552 -10.71 -1.94 5.02
N ARG A 553 -10.36 -3.02 5.73
CA ARG A 553 -9.09 -3.13 6.45
C ARG A 553 -7.90 -3.40 5.54
N LEU A 554 -8.04 -4.25 4.52
CA LEU A 554 -6.99 -4.52 3.53
C LEU A 554 -6.56 -3.26 2.75
N SER A 555 -7.48 -2.29 2.63
CA SER A 555 -7.20 -1.01 1.98
C SER A 555 -6.32 -0.04 2.81
N GLY A 556 -5.94 -0.41 4.04
CA GLY A 556 -5.08 0.42 4.90
C GLY A 556 -5.77 1.68 5.42
N ASN A 557 -7.10 1.76 5.35
CA ASN A 557 -7.87 2.79 6.05
C ASN A 557 -7.93 2.45 7.55
N THR A 558 -6.80 2.57 8.26
CA THR A 558 -6.73 2.57 9.74
C THR A 558 -7.25 3.90 10.31
N GLU A 559 -8.24 4.51 9.67
CA GLU A 559 -9.06 5.55 10.28
C GLU A 559 -10.45 5.01 10.52
N GLN A 560 -10.56 4.27 11.62
CA GLN A 560 -11.80 3.91 12.31
C GLN A 560 -12.72 3.01 11.48
N VAL A 561 -13.31 2.03 12.18
CA VAL A 561 -14.66 1.52 11.91
C VAL A 561 -15.45 2.61 11.18
N GLU A 562 -16.07 2.32 10.02
CA GLU A 562 -17.14 3.16 9.49
C GLU A 562 -18.26 3.15 10.53
N TRP A 563 -18.09 3.95 11.59
CA TRP A 563 -19.17 4.53 12.32
C TRP A 563 -19.98 5.18 11.21
N LYS A 564 -21.22 4.72 11.01
CA LYS A 564 -22.26 5.58 10.43
C LYS A 564 -22.02 6.94 11.07
N SER A 565 -21.52 7.88 10.27
CA SER A 565 -21.24 9.24 10.69
C SER A 565 -22.40 9.64 11.58
N LYS A 566 -22.15 9.99 12.85
CA LYS A 566 -23.21 10.57 13.68
C LYS A 566 -23.86 11.67 12.82
N PRO A 567 -25.20 11.69 12.69
CA PRO A 567 -25.87 12.54 11.71
C PRO A 567 -25.42 13.99 11.88
N SER A 568 -25.32 14.71 10.76
CA SER A 568 -25.04 16.14 10.79
C SER A 568 -26.11 16.87 11.61
N TYR A 569 -25.69 17.89 12.35
CA TYR A 569 -26.57 18.63 13.24
C TYR A 569 -26.86 20.02 12.67
N ILE A 570 -28.14 20.38 12.52
CA ILE A 570 -28.56 21.71 12.04
C ILE A 570 -28.52 22.68 13.20
N ILE A 571 -27.71 23.74 13.08
CA ILE A 571 -27.61 24.80 14.12
C ILE A 571 -28.33 26.09 13.71
N TYR A 572 -28.67 26.22 12.42
CA TYR A 572 -29.43 27.33 11.89
C TYR A 572 -30.22 26.86 10.68
N GLN A 573 -31.49 27.25 10.61
CA GLN A 573 -32.33 27.03 9.44
C GLN A 573 -33.30 28.20 9.27
N ASN A 574 -33.49 28.64 8.03
CA ASN A 574 -34.55 29.55 7.63
C ASN A 574 -35.27 28.99 6.40
N ARG A 575 -36.60 29.03 6.41
CA ARG A 575 -37.45 28.44 5.36
C ARG A 575 -38.30 29.53 4.70
N ALA A 576 -38.25 29.60 3.38
CA ALA A 576 -39.14 30.43 2.57
C ALA A 576 -40.46 29.67 2.27
N PRO A 577 -41.49 30.34 1.72
CA PRO A 577 -42.70 29.65 1.26
C PRO A 577 -42.37 28.55 0.24
N ALA A 578 -42.93 27.35 0.43
CA ALA A 578 -42.68 26.20 -0.43
C ALA A 578 -43.61 26.23 -1.66
N THR A 579 -43.32 27.10 -2.63
CA THR A 579 -44.15 27.35 -3.82
C THR A 579 -43.62 26.73 -5.12
N GLY A 580 -42.46 26.05 -5.09
CA GLY A 580 -41.86 25.44 -6.28
C GLY A 580 -42.31 24.01 -6.56
N LYS A 581 -42.00 23.52 -7.77
CA LYS A 581 -42.27 22.13 -8.21
C LYS A 581 -41.14 21.15 -7.86
N GLY A 582 -40.02 21.65 -7.35
CA GLY A 582 -38.84 20.86 -6.99
C GLY A 582 -37.82 21.72 -6.24
N ARG A 583 -36.66 21.14 -5.87
CA ARG A 583 -35.63 21.79 -5.05
C ARG A 583 -34.23 21.60 -5.62
N LEU A 584 -33.50 22.71 -5.68
CA LEU A 584 -32.11 22.80 -6.08
C LEU A 584 -31.23 23.11 -4.86
N LEU A 585 -30.29 22.22 -4.52
CA LEU A 585 -29.34 22.43 -3.43
C LEU A 585 -28.05 23.08 -3.92
N VAL A 586 -27.62 24.15 -3.25
CA VAL A 586 -26.35 24.84 -3.48
C VAL A 586 -25.50 24.82 -2.20
N PRO A 587 -24.48 23.94 -2.10
CA PRO A 587 -23.51 23.99 -1.02
C PRO A 587 -22.61 25.21 -1.16
N LEU A 588 -22.69 26.13 -0.20
CA LEU A 588 -21.85 27.32 -0.13
C LEU A 588 -20.60 27.01 0.68
N SER A 589 -19.44 27.38 0.15
CA SER A 589 -18.15 27.11 0.81
C SER A 589 -17.14 28.25 0.64
N HIS A 590 -17.20 28.98 -0.48
CA HIS A 590 -16.24 30.01 -0.84
C HIS A 590 -16.95 31.30 -1.28
N PRO A 591 -16.70 32.45 -0.63
CA PRO A 591 -17.34 33.72 -1.00
C PRO A 591 -17.09 34.15 -2.45
N GLN A 592 -15.91 33.85 -2.98
CA GLN A 592 -15.50 34.27 -4.33
C GLN A 592 -16.30 33.61 -5.45
N THR A 593 -16.75 32.36 -5.27
CA THR A 593 -17.52 31.59 -6.26
C THR A 593 -19.02 31.57 -5.99
N THR A 594 -19.42 31.87 -4.75
CA THR A 594 -20.82 31.82 -4.27
C THR A 594 -21.75 32.65 -5.15
N HIS A 595 -21.41 33.89 -5.46
CA HIS A 595 -22.27 34.77 -6.26
C HIS A 595 -22.56 34.20 -7.66
N THR A 596 -21.55 33.66 -8.35
CA THR A 596 -21.72 33.06 -9.68
C THR A 596 -22.54 31.77 -9.61
N LEU A 597 -22.26 30.90 -8.64
CA LEU A 597 -23.03 29.67 -8.44
C LEU A 597 -24.50 29.95 -8.12
N LEU A 598 -24.78 30.98 -7.33
CA LEU A 598 -26.15 31.37 -7.02
C LEU A 598 -26.88 31.96 -8.23
N LYS A 599 -26.20 32.73 -9.09
CA LYS A 599 -26.78 33.19 -10.37
C LYS A 599 -27.13 32.02 -11.29
N MET A 600 -26.23 31.04 -11.41
CA MET A 600 -26.48 29.80 -12.17
C MET A 600 -27.66 29.02 -11.57
N ALA A 601 -27.69 28.85 -10.24
CA ALA A 601 -28.78 28.21 -9.53
C ALA A 601 -30.12 28.91 -9.77
N ALA A 602 -30.14 30.25 -9.73
CA ALA A 602 -31.33 31.04 -10.00
C ALA A 602 -31.83 30.88 -11.44
N ALA A 603 -30.93 30.81 -12.41
CA ALA A 603 -31.28 30.56 -13.81
C ALA A 603 -31.91 29.18 -13.99
N ILE A 604 -31.32 28.13 -13.42
CA ILE A 604 -31.86 26.76 -13.43
C ILE A 604 -33.21 26.69 -12.69
N ALA A 605 -33.29 27.34 -11.53
CA ALA A 605 -34.49 27.32 -10.70
C ALA A 605 -35.67 28.04 -11.38
N LYS A 606 -35.42 29.17 -12.04
CA LYS A 606 -36.43 29.89 -12.81
C LYS A 606 -36.94 29.08 -14.01
N GLY A 607 -36.05 28.37 -14.72
CA GLY A 607 -36.41 27.52 -15.84
C GLY A 607 -37.26 26.30 -15.46
N ASN A 608 -37.01 25.72 -14.29
CA ASN A 608 -37.67 24.49 -13.82
C ASN A 608 -38.75 24.74 -12.74
N ASN A 609 -38.99 25.99 -12.37
CA ASN A 609 -39.83 26.40 -11.25
C ASN A 609 -39.44 25.72 -9.91
N TYR A 610 -38.13 25.68 -9.62
CA TYR A 610 -37.58 25.11 -8.39
C TYR A 610 -37.37 26.15 -7.29
N GLU A 611 -37.34 25.68 -6.06
CA GLU A 611 -36.85 26.41 -4.89
C GLU A 611 -35.35 26.19 -4.73
N ILE A 612 -34.66 27.13 -4.09
CA ILE A 612 -33.22 27.00 -3.83
C ILE A 612 -33.00 26.69 -2.35
N GLU A 613 -32.27 25.63 -2.05
CA GLU A 613 -31.79 25.29 -0.71
C GLU A 613 -30.29 25.61 -0.66
N CYS A 614 -29.88 26.54 0.21
CA CYS A 614 -28.48 26.89 0.42
C CYS A 614 -27.96 26.26 1.70
N LEU A 615 -26.89 25.47 1.60
CA LEU A 615 -26.29 24.74 2.72
C LEU A 615 -24.88 25.23 2.99
N GLN A 616 -24.60 25.60 4.23
CA GLN A 616 -23.24 25.77 4.73
C GLN A 616 -22.89 24.65 5.70
N VAL A 617 -21.77 23.96 5.47
CA VAL A 617 -21.28 22.91 6.37
C VAL A 617 -20.08 23.44 7.17
N ILE A 618 -20.11 23.28 8.49
CA ILE A 618 -18.99 23.52 9.39
C ILE A 618 -18.42 22.17 9.81
N ILE A 619 -17.15 21.93 9.46
CA ILE A 619 -16.46 20.68 9.79
C ILE A 619 -15.96 20.74 11.23
N VAL A 620 -16.23 19.71 12.02
CA VAL A 620 -15.65 19.53 13.36
C VAL A 620 -14.78 18.26 13.42
N PRO A 621 -13.71 18.26 14.25
CA PRO A 621 -12.86 17.09 14.42
C PRO A 621 -13.66 15.84 14.83
N ARG A 622 -13.31 14.67 14.29
CA ARG A 622 -13.96 13.38 14.60
C ARG A 622 -13.86 12.97 16.08
N SER A 623 -12.98 13.62 16.84
CA SER A 623 -12.80 13.41 18.29
C SER A 623 -13.86 14.10 19.15
N ARG A 624 -14.72 14.96 18.58
CA ARG A 624 -15.79 15.68 19.31
C ARG A 624 -17.13 15.42 18.64
N THR A 625 -18.26 15.48 19.35
CA THR A 625 -19.55 15.26 18.70
C THR A 625 -20.03 16.55 17.99
N PRO A 626 -20.70 16.46 16.81
CA PRO A 626 -21.22 17.64 16.12
C PRO A 626 -22.25 18.42 16.95
N ALA A 627 -23.00 17.75 17.81
CA ALA A 627 -24.01 18.35 18.68
C ALA A 627 -23.43 19.14 19.87
N GLU A 628 -22.23 18.77 20.36
CA GLU A 628 -21.63 19.36 21.57
C GLU A 628 -20.47 20.31 21.27
N THR A 629 -20.13 20.52 19.99
CA THR A 629 -18.99 21.36 19.60
C THR A 629 -19.43 22.81 19.36
N PRO A 630 -18.91 23.79 20.11
CA PRO A 630 -19.18 25.20 19.84
C PRO A 630 -18.53 25.61 18.52
N VAL A 631 -19.30 26.29 17.65
CA VAL A 631 -18.84 26.72 16.32
C VAL A 631 -19.18 28.18 16.05
N GLN A 632 -18.30 28.86 15.33
CA GLN A 632 -18.49 30.25 14.93
C GLN A 632 -19.25 30.34 13.60
N THR A 633 -20.43 30.95 13.60
CA THR A 633 -21.32 31.00 12.41
C THR A 633 -21.23 32.31 11.62
N THR A 634 -20.41 33.27 12.05
CA THR A 634 -20.42 34.65 11.51
C THR A 634 -20.17 34.73 10.00
N LYS A 635 -19.21 33.94 9.49
CA LYS A 635 -18.91 33.87 8.05
C LYS A 635 -20.04 33.17 7.27
N SER A 636 -20.59 32.10 7.84
CA SER A 636 -21.70 31.32 7.29
C SER A 636 -22.96 32.17 7.10
N HIS A 637 -23.31 32.99 8.10
CA HIS A 637 -24.47 33.89 8.02
C HIS A 637 -24.34 34.91 6.88
N ARG A 638 -23.14 35.48 6.66
CA ARG A 638 -22.93 36.44 5.57
C ARG A 638 -23.20 35.82 4.19
N LEU A 639 -22.72 34.59 3.96
CA LEU A 639 -22.95 33.87 2.70
C LEU A 639 -24.42 33.54 2.49
N LEU A 640 -25.11 33.07 3.54
CA LEU A 640 -26.53 32.75 3.45
C LEU A 640 -27.40 34.00 3.31
N GLN A 641 -27.01 35.13 3.88
CA GLN A 641 -27.71 36.41 3.70
C GLN A 641 -27.58 36.92 2.25
N GLN A 642 -26.41 36.77 1.62
CA GLN A 642 -26.22 37.08 0.21
C GLN A 642 -27.12 36.22 -0.68
N ALA A 643 -27.24 34.93 -0.38
CA ALA A 643 -28.13 34.02 -1.11
C ALA A 643 -29.61 34.43 -1.00
N ARG A 644 -30.04 34.86 0.20
CA ARG A 644 -31.40 35.36 0.42
C ARG A 644 -31.69 36.63 -0.35
N GLN A 645 -30.79 37.61 -0.30
CA GLN A 645 -30.96 38.88 -1.02
C GLN A 645 -31.13 38.63 -2.52
N LEU A 646 -30.28 37.77 -3.11
CA LEU A 646 -30.41 37.40 -4.52
C LEU A 646 -31.74 36.71 -4.82
N GLY A 647 -32.22 35.84 -3.92
CA GLY A 647 -33.53 35.20 -4.04
C GLY A 647 -34.69 36.19 -4.03
N GLU A 648 -34.64 37.18 -3.14
CA GLU A 648 -35.65 38.24 -3.04
C GLU A 648 -35.67 39.11 -4.32
N ASP A 649 -34.48 39.52 -4.79
CA ASP A 649 -34.33 40.31 -6.02
C ASP A 649 -34.88 39.58 -7.25
N LEU A 650 -34.72 38.25 -7.30
CA LEU A 650 -35.16 37.40 -8.41
C LEU A 650 -36.54 36.75 -8.21
N ARG A 651 -37.20 37.01 -7.06
CA ARG A 651 -38.47 36.39 -6.65
C ARG A 651 -38.46 34.86 -6.64
N ILE A 652 -37.37 34.25 -6.18
CA ILE A 652 -37.21 32.80 -6.03
C ILE A 652 -37.17 32.46 -4.53
N PRO A 653 -37.97 31.48 -4.05
CA PRO A 653 -37.87 31.05 -2.66
C PRO A 653 -36.50 30.46 -2.35
N VAL A 654 -35.79 31.05 -1.37
CA VAL A 654 -34.47 30.59 -0.91
C VAL A 654 -34.54 30.13 0.55
N HIS A 655 -34.31 28.85 0.76
CA HIS A 655 -34.11 28.24 2.07
C HIS A 655 -32.62 28.26 2.41
N THR A 656 -32.28 28.47 3.67
CA THR A 656 -30.87 28.53 4.11
C THR A 656 -30.68 27.69 5.37
N GLN A 657 -29.58 26.93 5.45
CA GLN A 657 -29.24 26.14 6.63
C GLN A 657 -27.73 26.09 6.89
N ILE A 658 -27.35 26.00 8.16
CA ILE A 658 -25.99 25.71 8.60
C ILE A 658 -25.99 24.37 9.33
N ARG A 659 -25.18 23.43 8.86
CA ARG A 659 -24.97 22.11 9.47
C ARG A 659 -23.57 21.97 10.02
N VAL A 660 -23.44 21.31 11.16
CA VAL A 660 -22.17 20.88 11.75
C VAL A 660 -22.01 19.39 11.49
N ALA A 661 -20.87 18.98 10.93
CA ALA A 661 -20.64 17.59 10.54
C ALA A 661 -19.15 17.21 10.60
N HIS A 662 -18.86 15.91 10.52
CA HIS A 662 -17.49 15.41 10.35
C HIS A 662 -17.03 15.35 8.91
N ASP A 663 -17.98 15.27 7.99
CA ASP A 663 -17.74 15.14 6.56
C ASP A 663 -18.74 16.00 5.78
N VAL A 664 -18.21 16.74 4.80
CA VAL A 664 -19.02 17.65 3.98
C VAL A 664 -19.94 16.88 3.05
N ALA A 665 -19.45 15.79 2.44
CA ALA A 665 -20.23 15.01 1.49
C ALA A 665 -21.40 14.31 2.19
N GLY A 666 -21.16 13.74 3.37
CA GLY A 666 -22.19 13.17 4.24
C GLY A 666 -23.29 14.19 4.58
N ALA A 667 -22.91 15.39 5.00
CA ALA A 667 -23.88 16.45 5.31
C ALA A 667 -24.72 16.88 4.09
N ILE A 668 -24.11 16.93 2.89
CA ILE A 668 -24.83 17.22 1.65
C ILE A 668 -25.78 16.07 1.31
N LEU A 669 -25.34 14.81 1.38
CA LEU A 669 -26.17 13.63 1.10
C LEU A 669 -27.35 13.50 2.06
N GLU A 670 -27.13 13.76 3.36
CA GLU A 670 -28.19 13.82 4.35
C GLU A 670 -29.20 14.92 4.01
N THR A 671 -28.72 16.11 3.63
CA THR A 671 -29.59 17.20 3.17
C THR A 671 -30.39 16.82 1.92
N VAL A 672 -29.76 16.17 0.94
CA VAL A 672 -30.41 15.68 -0.29
C VAL A 672 -31.58 14.77 0.07
N LYS A 673 -31.35 13.83 0.99
CA LYS A 673 -32.36 12.86 1.44
C LYS A 673 -33.47 13.53 2.26
N GLU A 674 -33.12 14.37 3.24
CA GLU A 674 -34.07 15.00 4.16
C GLU A 674 -34.93 16.08 3.49
N ARG A 675 -34.37 16.80 2.51
CA ARG A 675 -35.07 17.90 1.83
C ARG A 675 -35.66 17.48 0.49
N HIS A 676 -35.51 16.21 0.09
CA HIS A 676 -35.95 15.70 -1.21
C HIS A 676 -35.45 16.58 -2.34
N ILE A 677 -34.13 16.73 -2.43
CA ILE A 677 -33.48 17.57 -3.44
C ILE A 677 -33.53 16.86 -4.79
N ASP A 678 -33.92 17.58 -5.85
CA ASP A 678 -33.98 17.07 -7.22
C ASP A 678 -32.66 17.29 -7.95
N LEU A 679 -31.96 18.40 -7.68
CA LEU A 679 -30.69 18.76 -8.32
C LEU A 679 -29.71 19.39 -7.32
N VAL A 680 -28.46 18.96 -7.34
CA VAL A 680 -27.35 19.58 -6.60
C VAL A 680 -26.46 20.35 -7.55
N LEU A 681 -26.27 21.65 -7.30
CA LEU A 681 -25.31 22.50 -8.02
C LEU A 681 -24.15 22.85 -7.09
N MET A 682 -22.93 22.38 -7.39
CA MET A 682 -21.76 22.66 -6.55
C MET A 682 -20.53 23.08 -7.35
N GLY A 683 -19.77 24.02 -6.80
CA GLY A 683 -18.48 24.42 -7.36
C GLY A 683 -17.33 23.49 -6.95
N TRP A 684 -16.35 23.29 -7.83
CA TRP A 684 -15.09 22.62 -7.51
C TRP A 684 -13.86 23.37 -8.07
N LYS A 685 -12.69 23.19 -7.44
CA LYS A 685 -11.46 23.95 -7.73
C LYS A 685 -10.51 23.31 -8.75
N GLY A 686 -10.84 22.14 -9.30
CA GLY A 686 -10.05 21.48 -10.35
C GLY A 686 -8.71 20.82 -9.95
N SER A 687 -8.13 21.10 -8.76
CA SER A 687 -6.84 20.50 -8.35
C SER A 687 -6.88 19.88 -6.95
N THR A 688 -6.60 18.58 -6.83
CA THR A 688 -6.23 17.95 -5.54
C THR A 688 -5.00 17.07 -5.72
N PHE A 689 -3.91 17.40 -5.03
CA PHE A 689 -2.71 16.56 -4.92
C PHE A 689 -2.96 15.45 -3.89
N THR A 690 -3.75 14.44 -4.25
CA THR A 690 -3.91 13.22 -3.43
C THR A 690 -3.68 11.99 -4.33
N PRO A 691 -2.66 11.15 -4.07
CA PRO A 691 -2.37 10.00 -4.92
C PRO A 691 -3.57 9.04 -4.99
N GLY A 692 -3.98 8.63 -6.20
CA GLY A 692 -5.08 7.68 -6.41
C GLY A 692 -6.49 8.29 -6.32
N ARG A 693 -6.62 9.62 -6.22
CA ARG A 693 -7.92 10.30 -6.28
C ARG A 693 -7.91 11.38 -7.37
N VAL A 694 -8.97 11.37 -8.14
CA VAL A 694 -9.14 12.09 -9.41
C VAL A 694 -9.80 13.47 -9.20
N PHE A 695 -10.87 13.53 -8.39
CA PHE A 695 -11.44 14.77 -7.87
C PHE A 695 -11.30 14.87 -6.34
N SER A 696 -11.70 16.02 -5.77
CA SER A 696 -11.82 16.14 -4.31
C SER A 696 -12.79 15.09 -3.74
N ARG A 697 -12.52 14.57 -2.53
CA ARG A 697 -13.34 13.54 -1.84
C ARG A 697 -14.84 13.85 -1.87
N VAL A 698 -15.22 15.12 -1.77
CA VAL A 698 -16.63 15.54 -1.77
C VAL A 698 -17.29 15.33 -3.13
N VAL A 699 -16.66 15.81 -4.20
CA VAL A 699 -17.16 15.69 -5.57
C VAL A 699 -17.31 14.22 -5.97
N ASP A 700 -16.28 13.44 -5.66
CA ASP A 700 -16.20 12.00 -5.90
C ASP A 700 -17.33 11.23 -5.21
N THR A 701 -17.61 11.55 -3.95
CA THR A 701 -18.74 10.97 -3.20
C THR A 701 -20.07 11.39 -3.79
N MET A 702 -20.21 12.64 -4.24
CA MET A 702 -21.46 13.15 -4.78
C MET A 702 -21.84 12.54 -6.12
N LEU A 703 -20.88 12.42 -7.04
CA LEU A 703 -21.11 11.76 -8.33
C LEU A 703 -21.52 10.28 -8.16
N ARG A 704 -20.98 9.60 -7.13
CA ARG A 704 -21.24 8.17 -6.87
C ARG A 704 -22.54 7.93 -6.10
N GLN A 705 -22.80 8.69 -5.04
CA GLN A 705 -23.82 8.35 -4.04
C GLN A 705 -25.06 9.24 -4.09
N ALA A 706 -25.05 10.37 -4.83
CA ALA A 706 -26.25 11.21 -4.93
C ALA A 706 -27.39 10.46 -5.63
N ALA A 707 -28.57 10.50 -5.00
CA ALA A 707 -29.82 9.98 -5.55
C ALA A 707 -30.54 10.98 -6.49
N CYS A 708 -30.09 12.22 -6.54
CA CYS A 708 -30.65 13.34 -7.31
C CYS A 708 -29.69 13.75 -8.44
N ASP A 709 -30.10 14.62 -9.37
CA ASP A 709 -29.24 15.21 -10.40
C ASP A 709 -28.05 15.95 -9.79
N VAL A 710 -26.87 15.90 -10.44
CA VAL A 710 -25.65 16.55 -9.96
C VAL A 710 -25.04 17.37 -11.08
N VAL A 711 -24.90 18.67 -10.83
CA VAL A 711 -24.23 19.63 -11.69
C VAL A 711 -23.02 20.16 -10.93
N LEU A 712 -21.84 19.84 -11.45
CA LEU A 712 -20.59 20.35 -10.92
C LEU A 712 -20.13 21.51 -11.78
N VAL A 713 -19.52 22.54 -11.19
CA VAL A 713 -18.98 23.70 -11.93
C VAL A 713 -17.53 24.01 -11.51
N LYS A 714 -16.59 23.92 -12.44
CA LYS A 714 -15.24 24.50 -12.33
C LYS A 714 -15.29 25.89 -12.96
N LEU A 715 -15.27 26.94 -12.15
CA LEU A 715 -15.30 28.32 -12.63
C LEU A 715 -13.89 28.79 -13.05
N ASP A 716 -13.80 29.44 -14.20
CA ASP A 716 -12.62 30.19 -14.62
C ASP A 716 -12.58 31.62 -13.99
N GLU A 717 -11.41 32.25 -13.99
CA GLU A 717 -11.20 33.60 -13.48
C GLU A 717 -11.94 34.68 -14.29
N LYS A 718 -12.09 34.50 -15.61
CA LYS A 718 -12.73 35.50 -16.49
C LYS A 718 -14.26 35.58 -16.33
N ARG A 719 -14.90 34.49 -15.90
CA ARG A 719 -16.35 34.39 -15.61
C ARG A 719 -17.27 34.89 -16.74
N ALA A 720 -16.86 34.69 -18.00
CA ALA A 720 -17.68 34.94 -19.18
C ALA A 720 -18.60 33.73 -19.46
N PHE A 721 -19.78 33.98 -20.03
CA PHE A 721 -20.82 32.97 -20.30
C PHE A 721 -21.47 33.17 -21.68
N ASP A 722 -20.71 33.69 -22.66
CA ASP A 722 -21.26 34.05 -23.97
C ASP A 722 -21.12 32.91 -24.97
N ARG A 723 -19.96 32.25 -25.01
CA ARG A 723 -19.65 31.15 -25.94
C ARG A 723 -19.62 29.79 -25.25
N TRP A 724 -20.53 28.90 -25.64
CA TRP A 724 -20.76 27.60 -25.03
C TRP A 724 -20.36 26.47 -25.98
N LEU A 725 -19.53 25.53 -25.50
CA LEU A 725 -19.19 24.30 -26.22
C LEU A 725 -19.81 23.09 -25.50
N LEU A 726 -20.59 22.32 -26.24
CA LEU A 726 -21.20 21.08 -25.76
C LEU A 726 -20.78 19.90 -26.64
N PRO A 727 -19.78 19.10 -26.23
CA PRO A 727 -19.48 17.86 -26.91
C PRO A 727 -20.53 16.77 -26.62
N LEU A 728 -21.03 16.17 -27.68
CA LEU A 728 -22.01 15.10 -27.66
C LEU A 728 -21.27 13.76 -27.79
N ALA A 729 -20.91 13.16 -26.65
CA ALA A 729 -20.52 11.75 -26.61
C ALA A 729 -21.78 10.90 -26.38
N GLY A 730 -21.94 9.81 -27.13
CA GLY A 730 -23.18 9.00 -27.25
C GLY A 730 -23.66 8.24 -25.99
N GLY A 731 -23.50 8.79 -24.79
CA GLY A 731 -24.06 8.27 -23.54
C GLY A 731 -25.25 9.08 -23.01
N PRO A 732 -26.10 8.53 -22.13
CA PRO A 732 -27.36 9.13 -21.66
C PRO A 732 -27.23 10.43 -20.85
N ASN A 733 -26.00 10.87 -20.54
CA ASN A 733 -25.77 12.10 -19.78
C ASN A 733 -25.51 13.33 -20.67
N SER A 734 -25.28 13.16 -21.97
CA SER A 734 -25.19 14.29 -22.91
C SER A 734 -26.55 14.94 -23.13
N SER A 735 -27.64 14.16 -23.12
CA SER A 735 -29.01 14.69 -23.18
C SER A 735 -29.35 15.57 -21.98
N GLN A 736 -28.96 15.17 -20.76
CA GLN A 736 -29.18 16.01 -19.57
C GLN A 736 -28.44 17.35 -19.65
N ALA A 737 -27.23 17.33 -20.22
CA ALA A 737 -26.46 18.56 -20.46
C ALA A 737 -27.15 19.48 -21.50
N VAL A 738 -27.75 18.92 -22.54
CA VAL A 738 -28.56 19.64 -23.53
C VAL A 738 -29.82 20.25 -22.88
N GLU A 739 -30.49 19.52 -21.99
CA GLU A 739 -31.71 19.98 -21.31
C GLU A 739 -31.49 21.15 -20.36
N LEU A 740 -30.34 21.22 -19.68
CA LEU A 740 -29.99 22.32 -18.78
C LEU A 740 -29.55 23.59 -19.51
N LEU A 741 -29.14 23.48 -20.77
CA LEU A 741 -28.49 24.56 -21.51
C LEU A 741 -29.39 25.80 -21.70
N PRO A 742 -30.69 25.71 -22.05
CA PRO A 742 -31.56 26.88 -22.19
C PRO A 742 -31.67 27.72 -20.92
N ALA A 743 -31.62 27.09 -19.75
CA ALA A 743 -31.63 27.80 -18.48
C ALA A 743 -30.29 28.51 -18.24
N LEU A 744 -29.17 27.81 -18.47
CA LEU A 744 -27.82 28.35 -18.23
C LEU A 744 -27.44 29.48 -19.20
N THR A 745 -27.87 29.42 -20.46
CA THR A 745 -27.56 30.44 -21.46
C THR A 745 -28.30 31.75 -21.25
N SER A 746 -29.35 31.77 -20.41
CA SER A 746 -30.01 33.00 -19.95
C SER A 746 -29.10 33.94 -19.12
N LEU A 747 -27.90 33.46 -18.75
CA LEU A 747 -26.87 34.27 -18.11
C LEU A 747 -26.20 35.27 -19.06
N SER A 748 -26.33 35.08 -20.38
CA SER A 748 -25.84 35.99 -21.43
C SER A 748 -27.01 36.61 -22.21
N SER A 749 -26.81 37.83 -22.71
CA SER A 749 -27.77 38.52 -23.58
C SER A 749 -27.79 37.97 -25.01
N SER A 750 -26.71 37.33 -25.46
CA SER A 750 -26.55 36.82 -26.83
C SER A 750 -25.66 35.57 -26.86
N PRO A 751 -26.16 34.42 -26.39
CA PRO A 751 -25.36 33.21 -26.29
C PRO A 751 -25.08 32.60 -27.66
N GLU A 752 -23.82 32.19 -27.88
CA GLU A 752 -23.39 31.39 -29.02
C GLU A 752 -23.13 29.96 -28.54
N ILE A 753 -23.77 28.98 -29.18
CA ILE A 753 -23.73 27.58 -28.76
C ILE A 753 -23.13 26.75 -29.89
N LYS A 754 -22.04 26.06 -29.60
CA LYS A 754 -21.42 25.10 -30.50
C LYS A 754 -21.62 23.69 -29.98
N LEU A 755 -22.25 22.85 -30.79
CA LEU A 755 -22.35 21.42 -30.56
C LEU A 755 -21.24 20.71 -31.33
N CYS A 756 -20.50 19.83 -30.66
CA CYS A 756 -19.41 19.08 -31.27
C CYS A 756 -19.65 17.58 -31.11
N GLN A 757 -19.57 16.80 -32.19
CA GLN A 757 -19.56 15.34 -32.12
C GLN A 757 -18.23 14.84 -32.66
N VAL A 758 -17.47 14.11 -31.83
CA VAL A 758 -16.15 13.59 -32.20
C VAL A 758 -16.29 12.20 -32.80
N PHE A 759 -15.81 12.04 -34.03
CA PHE A 759 -15.80 10.78 -34.78
C PHE A 759 -14.38 10.23 -34.87
N GLN A 760 -14.25 8.91 -34.86
CA GLN A 760 -12.94 8.26 -35.02
C GLN A 760 -12.53 8.22 -36.50
N PRO A 761 -11.24 8.36 -36.84
CA PRO A 761 -10.77 8.29 -38.23
C PRO A 761 -11.09 6.97 -38.96
N THR A 762 -11.46 5.93 -38.22
CA THR A 762 -11.84 4.60 -38.74
C THR A 762 -13.32 4.47 -39.12
N GLU A 763 -14.16 5.44 -38.77
CA GLU A 763 -15.60 5.41 -39.07
C GLU A 763 -15.86 5.88 -40.51
N SER A 764 -16.34 4.98 -41.37
CA SER A 764 -16.58 5.25 -42.79
C SER A 764 -17.86 6.03 -43.09
N THR A 765 -18.78 6.14 -42.12
CA THR A 765 -20.07 6.87 -42.24
C THR A 765 -20.31 7.69 -40.98
N LEU A 766 -20.44 9.02 -41.14
CA LEU A 766 -20.70 9.96 -40.05
C LEU A 766 -22.19 9.96 -39.70
N ASP A 767 -22.58 9.29 -38.61
CA ASP A 767 -23.94 9.39 -38.06
C ASP A 767 -24.09 10.70 -37.28
N THR A 768 -24.73 11.69 -37.90
CA THR A 768 -25.00 13.03 -37.36
C THR A 768 -26.42 13.17 -36.80
N THR A 769 -27.19 12.09 -36.72
CA THR A 769 -28.60 12.14 -36.28
C THR A 769 -28.77 12.72 -34.87
N LEU A 770 -27.87 12.36 -33.94
CA LEU A 770 -27.86 12.88 -32.58
C LEU A 770 -27.59 14.40 -32.57
N LEU A 771 -26.58 14.85 -33.32
CA LEU A 771 -26.22 16.24 -33.48
C LEU A 771 -27.40 17.07 -34.01
N ASP A 772 -28.05 16.62 -35.09
CA ASP A 772 -29.19 17.29 -35.70
C ASP A 772 -30.42 17.37 -34.79
N ASN A 773 -30.66 16.32 -34.00
CA ASN A 773 -31.75 16.31 -33.03
C ASN A 773 -31.50 17.33 -31.91
N CYS A 774 -30.27 17.42 -31.40
CA CYS A 774 -29.89 18.40 -30.37
C CYS A 774 -29.94 19.84 -30.90
N VAL A 775 -29.50 20.09 -32.14
CA VAL A 775 -29.63 21.42 -32.78
C VAL A 775 -31.10 21.83 -32.84
N ARG A 776 -31.98 20.97 -33.36
CA ARG A 776 -33.42 21.25 -33.44
C ARG A 776 -34.03 21.52 -32.07
N PHE A 777 -33.66 20.73 -31.06
CA PHE A 777 -34.13 20.94 -29.68
C PHE A 777 -33.73 22.32 -29.15
N LEU A 778 -32.46 22.72 -29.30
CA LEU A 778 -31.95 23.99 -28.77
C LEU A 778 -32.47 25.21 -29.53
N GLN A 779 -32.57 25.13 -30.86
CA GLN A 779 -33.09 26.22 -31.70
C GLN A 779 -34.53 26.62 -31.35
N THR A 780 -35.35 25.67 -30.87
CA THR A 780 -36.72 25.96 -30.44
C THR A 780 -36.81 26.64 -29.06
N ARG A 781 -35.73 26.64 -28.28
CA ARG A 781 -35.73 27.07 -26.86
C ARG A 781 -34.75 28.18 -26.53
N ILE A 782 -33.86 28.55 -27.46
CA ILE A 782 -32.81 29.55 -27.23
C ILE A 782 -32.81 30.55 -28.38
N SER A 783 -32.75 31.85 -28.05
CA SER A 783 -32.72 32.96 -29.03
C SER A 783 -31.33 33.23 -29.63
N GLY A 784 -30.37 32.31 -29.45
CA GLY A 784 -28.97 32.45 -29.83
C GLY A 784 -28.58 31.59 -31.04
N ASN A 785 -27.37 31.79 -31.55
CA ASN A 785 -26.87 31.01 -32.69
C ASN A 785 -26.42 29.61 -32.22
N VAL A 786 -27.01 28.55 -32.80
CA VAL A 786 -26.65 27.15 -32.51
C VAL A 786 -25.97 26.56 -33.74
N VAL A 787 -24.67 26.29 -33.62
CA VAL A 787 -23.85 25.73 -34.70
C VAL A 787 -23.43 24.31 -34.32
N ALA A 788 -23.56 23.38 -35.27
CA ALA A 788 -23.09 22.01 -35.11
C ALA A 788 -21.85 21.78 -35.96
N SER A 789 -20.82 21.15 -35.39
CA SER A 789 -19.60 20.79 -36.10
C SER A 789 -19.23 19.32 -35.83
N PRO A 790 -19.23 18.43 -36.85
CA PRO A 790 -18.59 17.14 -36.72
C PRO A 790 -17.06 17.33 -36.70
N VAL A 791 -16.37 16.63 -35.81
CA VAL A 791 -14.91 16.73 -35.64
C VAL A 791 -14.30 15.34 -35.74
N CYS A 792 -13.31 15.16 -36.61
CA CYS A 792 -12.60 13.88 -36.76
C CYS A 792 -11.28 13.93 -35.98
N ALA A 793 -11.10 13.07 -34.98
CA ALA A 793 -9.90 13.05 -34.16
C ALA A 793 -9.65 11.67 -33.53
N SER A 794 -8.38 11.35 -33.28
CA SER A 794 -7.96 10.12 -32.59
C SER A 794 -8.23 10.14 -31.08
N SER A 795 -8.45 11.32 -30.50
CA SER A 795 -8.69 11.54 -29.07
C SER A 795 -9.85 12.52 -28.86
N VAL A 796 -10.89 12.08 -28.16
CA VAL A 796 -12.05 12.92 -27.82
C VAL A 796 -11.63 14.10 -26.94
N THR A 797 -10.75 13.86 -25.98
CA THR A 797 -10.24 14.89 -25.04
C THR A 797 -9.51 15.99 -25.79
N GLU A 798 -8.56 15.64 -26.67
CA GLU A 798 -7.76 16.62 -27.42
C GLU A 798 -8.65 17.41 -28.38
N ALA A 799 -9.57 16.73 -29.08
CA ALA A 799 -10.52 17.38 -29.99
C ALA A 799 -11.38 18.44 -29.30
N VAL A 800 -11.92 18.12 -28.12
CA VAL A 800 -12.76 19.07 -27.36
C VAL A 800 -11.95 20.26 -26.87
N ILE A 801 -10.72 20.04 -26.40
CA ILE A 801 -9.83 21.13 -25.95
C ILE A 801 -9.44 22.02 -27.13
N GLU A 802 -9.11 21.42 -28.28
CA GLU A 802 -8.74 22.16 -29.48
C GLU A 802 -9.92 22.98 -30.02
N CYS A 803 -11.13 22.42 -30.07
CA CYS A 803 -12.34 23.15 -30.43
C CYS A 803 -12.57 24.32 -29.46
N ALA A 804 -12.48 24.09 -28.15
CA ALA A 804 -12.63 25.14 -27.16
C ALA A 804 -11.60 26.27 -27.32
N ALA A 805 -10.36 25.94 -27.70
CA ALA A 805 -9.31 26.93 -27.95
C ALA A 805 -9.52 27.71 -29.25
N GLN A 806 -9.91 27.03 -30.34
CA GLN A 806 -10.14 27.64 -31.65
C GLN A 806 -11.34 28.60 -31.64
N ASP A 807 -12.44 28.18 -31.03
CA ASP A 807 -13.67 28.99 -30.92
C ASP A 807 -13.64 29.97 -29.74
N GLN A 808 -12.54 29.95 -28.95
CA GLN A 808 -12.39 30.72 -27.72
C GLN A 808 -13.56 30.53 -26.75
N SER A 809 -14.03 29.30 -26.58
CA SER A 809 -15.21 28.98 -25.75
C SER A 809 -15.01 29.40 -24.28
N ASP A 810 -16.03 30.07 -23.72
CA ASP A 810 -16.01 30.53 -22.33
C ASP A 810 -16.47 29.43 -21.37
N VAL A 811 -17.35 28.52 -21.85
CA VAL A 811 -17.90 27.41 -21.08
C VAL A 811 -17.88 26.11 -21.88
N ILE A 812 -17.43 25.02 -21.25
CA ILE A 812 -17.58 23.65 -21.75
C ILE A 812 -18.56 22.89 -20.86
N VAL A 813 -19.61 22.30 -21.42
CA VAL A 813 -20.58 21.49 -20.68
C VAL A 813 -20.40 20.02 -21.08
N LEU A 814 -20.26 19.10 -20.12
CA LEU A 814 -20.00 17.68 -20.38
C LEU A 814 -21.00 16.81 -19.62
N GLY A 815 -21.49 15.75 -20.26
CA GLY A 815 -22.19 14.66 -19.58
C GLY A 815 -21.21 13.72 -18.88
N ALA A 816 -21.50 13.29 -17.64
CA ALA A 816 -20.71 12.33 -16.87
C ALA A 816 -21.59 11.16 -16.40
N SER A 817 -21.13 9.90 -16.52
CA SER A 817 -21.88 8.70 -16.09
C SER A 817 -21.28 8.03 -14.84
N ARG A 818 -22.08 7.24 -14.11
CA ARG A 818 -21.61 6.43 -12.97
C ARG A 818 -20.61 5.34 -13.39
N GLU A 819 -20.80 4.73 -14.57
CA GLU A 819 -20.00 3.61 -15.07
C GLU A 819 -18.67 4.03 -15.72
N SER A 820 -18.59 5.23 -16.32
CA SER A 820 -17.40 5.73 -17.01
C SER A 820 -16.23 6.10 -16.08
N PHE A 821 -16.44 6.00 -14.77
CA PHE A 821 -15.41 6.17 -13.74
C PHE A 821 -14.85 4.85 -13.19
N LEU A 822 -15.59 3.74 -13.33
CA LEU A 822 -15.16 2.39 -12.92
C LEU A 822 -14.39 1.65 -14.03
N LYS A 823 -14.57 2.01 -15.32
CA LYS A 823 -13.89 1.39 -16.48
C LYS A 823 -12.55 2.03 -16.89
N GLN A 824 -11.90 2.78 -15.99
CA GLN A 824 -10.71 3.59 -16.29
C GLN A 824 -9.38 2.83 -16.18
N THR A 825 -9.26 1.71 -16.90
CA THR A 825 -7.98 1.02 -17.09
C THR A 825 -7.48 1.04 -18.53
N ILE A 826 -8.26 1.59 -19.48
CA ILE A 826 -7.92 1.50 -20.91
C ILE A 826 -7.95 2.85 -21.67
N GLN A 827 -8.81 3.82 -21.34
CA GLN A 827 -9.01 5.03 -22.18
C GLN A 827 -8.86 6.40 -21.47
N GLY A 828 -8.59 6.43 -20.16
CA GLY A 828 -8.54 7.69 -19.40
C GLY A 828 -9.91 8.33 -19.17
N ASN A 829 -10.00 9.25 -18.22
CA ASN A 829 -11.25 9.90 -17.83
C ASN A 829 -11.48 11.17 -18.66
N ILE A 830 -12.30 11.10 -19.71
CA ILE A 830 -12.49 12.21 -20.65
C ILE A 830 -12.98 13.50 -19.92
N PRO A 831 -14.05 13.47 -19.08
CA PRO A 831 -14.47 14.66 -18.34
C PRO A 831 -13.40 15.24 -17.40
N GLU A 832 -12.63 14.40 -16.74
CA GLU A 832 -11.54 14.83 -15.86
C GLU A 832 -10.41 15.48 -16.65
N ASN A 833 -9.92 14.83 -17.71
CA ASN A 833 -8.80 15.34 -18.51
C ASN A 833 -9.17 16.69 -19.15
N ILE A 834 -10.38 16.83 -19.69
CA ILE A 834 -10.87 18.13 -20.20
C ILE A 834 -10.93 19.15 -19.06
N SER A 835 -11.41 18.76 -17.88
CA SER A 835 -11.47 19.68 -16.74
C SER A 835 -10.10 20.12 -16.21
N GLN A 836 -9.07 19.27 -16.29
CA GLN A 836 -7.73 19.59 -15.83
C GLN A 836 -6.98 20.46 -16.85
N MET A 837 -7.13 20.15 -18.15
CA MET A 837 -6.40 20.79 -19.23
C MET A 837 -7.09 22.05 -19.78
N SER A 838 -8.37 22.25 -19.50
CA SER A 838 -9.12 23.44 -19.94
C SER A 838 -8.89 24.66 -19.03
N ASN A 839 -8.68 25.80 -19.69
CA ASN A 839 -8.55 27.14 -19.10
C ASN A 839 -9.87 27.94 -19.11
N CYS A 840 -11.02 27.30 -19.37
CA CYS A 840 -12.34 27.94 -19.32
C CYS A 840 -13.26 27.26 -18.31
N THR A 841 -14.49 27.78 -18.13
CA THR A 841 -15.43 27.22 -17.16
C THR A 841 -15.88 25.84 -17.63
N VAL A 842 -15.82 24.82 -16.77
CA VAL A 842 -16.24 23.45 -17.10
C VAL A 842 -17.41 23.04 -16.23
N ILE A 843 -18.52 22.62 -16.85
CA ILE A 843 -19.72 22.13 -16.19
C ILE A 843 -19.85 20.64 -16.44
N LEU A 844 -19.93 19.83 -15.38
CA LEU A 844 -20.22 18.39 -15.50
C LEU A 844 -21.65 18.13 -15.06
N VAL A 845 -22.40 17.40 -15.87
CA VAL A 845 -23.79 17.04 -15.61
C VAL A 845 -23.91 15.52 -15.50
N ARG A 846 -24.46 15.05 -14.39
CA ARG A 846 -24.75 13.62 -14.17
C ARG A 846 -26.20 13.46 -13.76
N SER A 847 -26.93 12.59 -14.45
CA SER A 847 -28.35 12.30 -14.19
C SER A 847 -28.55 11.21 -13.13
N ALA A 848 -29.62 11.31 -12.35
CA ALA A 848 -29.96 10.36 -11.28
C ALA A 848 -30.22 8.94 -11.79
N THR A 849 -30.73 8.83 -13.01
CA THR A 849 -31.16 7.59 -13.68
C THR A 849 -30.02 6.76 -14.29
N THR A 850 -28.79 7.31 -14.30
CA THR A 850 -27.61 6.73 -14.98
C THR A 850 -26.54 6.19 -14.03
#